data_AF-A0A8U7NR40-F1
#
_entry.id   AF-A0A8U7NR40-F1
#
_cell.length_a   1.000
_cell.length_b   1.000
_cell.length_c   1.000
_cell.angle_alpha   90.00
_cell.angle_beta   90.00
_cell.angle_gamma   90.00
#
_symmetry.space_group_name_H-M   'P 1'
#
loop_
_entity.id
_entity.type
_entity.pdbx_description
1 polymer ?
#
loop_
_entity_poly.entity_id
_entity_poly.type
_entity_poly.pdbx_seq_one_letter_code
_entity_poly.pdbx_strand_id
1 'polypeptide(L)'
;MGWGALGRTGVQGWLGCSVLRWGPGPVGAQGPSGCGGVLWELHSVSVSVLISGPGGSARLGSVGPSAAGGAPPCGPPPLAGPAGCAASSFVSRLVPPSADAERAAAGNGAPGVPARGGGPGPARPQQHRLPAHGRREDPRGRPRLPAAPAEPAGRQGGRACQQGAALPQDRGSHGWWSWPVLSVVLWAQVHLVDQHTEKEFQALQDTFKVASISGDTSHKAFFACLVKENDVIICTAQILQNALVSTEEDMHVELTDFSLLVIDECHHTHKDAVYNKIMLRYLQHKLSREQELPQVLGLTASPGTGGATSFEEAVEHILQICANLDTEKITSVQDEAQHLQSHVPQPKKQYDLCQERVQDPFGEQLKKMMVQIQQYMEKPGLPWDFGTQIYEQRIVELEKRAAEMFCRKTRVCALHLRKYNDALLINDTVRMIDAFQCLQQFYSAERDEKDPTEQFLIATFEENRARLQALAGDQRYENPRLGKLEGILREHFEPVGASRGIVFTKTRQSAHSLLSWLQTTATLQHIRATVLTGAGYSNQTRHMTQNEQQDVIKQFREGALNLLFSTSVAEEGLDIPECNIVVRYGLMTNEIAMMQARGRARAENSVYSVLAKANSREVARELLNEDRVELMKRAIQAVQAMPEQEYNQKIRELQRVAVASWLMKEARISERRQLHDPDAVRLYCVNCNMAVCHGSDIRTVEGMHHVNVNPEFRLYYRVSSGKIQFQRTFRDWEPGCRIACSACSQDWGMEMLYRQVKLPILCIKNFVVETPAEKRSTGSVQKRTIHRALSGSHMKGRGFLDPWTEGHGSLLSSSLV
;
A
#
# COMPACT_ATOMS: atom_id res chain seq x y z
N MET A 1 -3.11 -51.34 28.58
CA MET A 1 -4.39 -50.63 28.36
C MET A 1 -4.04 -49.19 27.95
N GLY A 2 -4.57 -48.60 26.87
CA GLY A 2 -5.41 -49.17 25.82
C GLY A 2 -6.03 -48.09 24.94
N TRP A 3 -5.39 -47.78 23.79
CA TRP A 3 -5.93 -47.10 22.60
C TRP A 3 -6.81 -45.84 22.78
N GLY A 4 -6.33 -44.67 22.34
CA GLY A 4 -7.15 -43.44 22.37
C GLY A 4 -6.55 -42.14 21.82
N ALA A 5 -5.56 -42.17 20.93
CA ALA A 5 -4.94 -40.94 20.40
C ALA A 5 -4.42 -41.09 18.96
N LEU A 6 -5.22 -40.67 17.97
CA LEU A 6 -4.83 -40.34 16.59
C LEU A 6 -6.04 -39.72 15.87
N GLY A 7 -5.89 -38.55 15.23
CA GLY A 7 -6.97 -37.94 14.44
C GLY A 7 -7.24 -36.43 14.63
N ARG A 8 -6.21 -35.56 14.58
CA ARG A 8 -6.39 -34.09 14.45
C ARG A 8 -5.35 -33.37 13.57
N THR A 9 -4.36 -34.07 13.02
CA THR A 9 -3.07 -33.47 12.62
C THR A 9 -2.83 -33.30 11.11
N GLY A 10 -3.84 -33.51 10.25
CA GLY A 10 -3.67 -33.55 8.79
C GLY A 10 -2.97 -32.34 8.18
N VAL A 11 -3.55 -31.14 8.33
CA VAL A 11 -2.96 -29.88 7.79
C VAL A 11 -1.93 -29.28 8.76
N GLN A 12 -2.20 -29.32 10.07
CA GLN A 12 -1.30 -28.77 11.09
C GLN A 12 0.08 -29.43 11.10
N GLY A 13 0.19 -30.73 10.77
CA GLY A 13 1.46 -31.44 10.71
C GLY A 13 2.35 -31.05 9.52
N TRP A 14 1.76 -30.77 8.36
CA TRP A 14 2.52 -30.58 7.12
C TRP A 14 3.28 -29.25 7.08
N LEU A 15 2.61 -28.15 7.45
CA LEU A 15 3.25 -26.83 7.55
C LEU A 15 4.17 -26.72 8.80
N GLY A 16 3.88 -27.47 9.87
CA GLY A 16 4.63 -27.39 11.12
C GLY A 16 5.88 -28.27 11.19
N CYS A 17 5.83 -29.53 10.74
CA CYS A 17 6.94 -30.48 10.91
C CYS A 17 8.09 -30.26 9.91
N SER A 18 7.84 -29.60 8.77
CA SER A 18 8.82 -29.37 7.71
C SER A 18 9.97 -28.42 8.10
N VAL A 19 9.83 -27.70 9.22
CA VAL A 19 10.78 -26.67 9.70
C VAL A 19 11.66 -27.16 10.87
N LEU A 20 11.29 -28.25 11.55
CA LEU A 20 11.88 -28.63 12.84
C LEU A 20 12.10 -30.15 13.00
N ARG A 21 13.17 -30.68 12.38
CA ARG A 21 13.95 -31.86 12.86
C ARG A 21 15.08 -32.26 11.89
N TRP A 22 16.33 -32.03 12.28
CA TRP A 22 17.44 -32.96 12.07
C TRP A 22 18.38 -32.90 13.28
N GLY A 23 18.90 -34.05 13.70
CA GLY A 23 19.90 -34.17 14.76
C GLY A 23 20.94 -35.23 14.35
N PRO A 24 22.23 -35.05 14.66
CA PRO A 24 23.28 -35.80 13.98
C PRO A 24 23.38 -37.26 14.45
N GLY A 25 23.41 -38.17 13.47
CA GLY A 25 23.88 -39.56 13.56
C GLY A 25 24.91 -39.82 12.45
N PRO A 26 25.91 -40.71 12.64
CA PRO A 26 27.16 -40.63 11.89
C PRO A 26 27.13 -41.21 10.46
N VAL A 27 27.81 -40.47 9.58
CA VAL A 27 28.43 -40.80 8.27
C VAL A 27 28.26 -42.25 7.75
N GLY A 28 27.62 -42.39 6.57
CA GLY A 28 27.56 -43.65 5.80
C GLY A 28 27.35 -43.44 4.29
N ALA A 29 28.25 -44.00 3.48
CA ALA A 29 28.44 -43.88 2.03
C ALA A 29 27.22 -43.80 1.07
N GLN A 30 27.36 -42.90 0.07
CA GLN A 30 27.07 -43.03 -1.38
C GLN A 30 25.79 -43.76 -1.89
N GLY A 31 24.94 -43.03 -2.63
CA GLY A 31 23.98 -43.61 -3.58
C GLY A 31 22.87 -42.63 -4.01
N PRO A 32 22.70 -42.29 -5.32
CA PRO A 32 21.69 -41.33 -5.75
C PRO A 32 20.36 -41.96 -6.16
N SER A 33 19.26 -41.57 -5.51
CA SER A 33 17.88 -41.79 -5.99
C SER A 33 17.02 -40.58 -5.64
N GLY A 34 16.84 -39.67 -6.61
CA GLY A 34 16.14 -38.41 -6.37
C GLY A 34 14.62 -38.56 -6.34
N CYS A 35 14.04 -38.56 -5.13
CA CYS A 35 12.64 -38.19 -4.93
C CYS A 35 12.60 -36.70 -4.56
N GLY A 36 12.03 -35.86 -5.44
CA GLY A 36 11.94 -34.42 -5.21
C GLY A 36 10.95 -34.09 -4.10
N GLY A 37 11.45 -33.79 -2.89
CA GLY A 37 10.65 -33.15 -1.86
C GLY A 37 10.50 -31.66 -2.15
N VAL A 38 9.27 -31.13 -2.11
CA VAL A 38 9.03 -29.68 -2.23
C VAL A 38 9.50 -29.01 -0.94
N LEU A 39 10.55 -28.21 -1.05
CA LEU A 39 11.12 -27.46 0.08
C LEU A 39 10.36 -26.14 0.24
N TRP A 40 9.89 -25.83 1.44
CA TRP A 40 9.17 -24.58 1.74
C TRP A 40 10.16 -23.41 1.92
N GLU A 41 10.73 -22.93 0.83
CA GLU A 41 11.67 -21.81 0.83
C GLU A 41 10.96 -20.44 0.96
N LEU A 42 10.58 -20.07 2.19
CA LEU A 42 10.10 -18.72 2.52
C LEU A 42 11.25 -17.70 2.43
N HIS A 43 11.69 -17.37 1.21
CA HIS A 43 12.82 -16.52 0.90
C HIS A 43 12.65 -15.08 1.43
N SER A 44 13.09 -14.83 2.66
CA SER A 44 13.34 -13.49 3.20
C SER A 44 14.31 -13.52 4.39
N VAL A 45 14.88 -12.37 4.73
CA VAL A 45 15.82 -12.23 5.85
C VAL A 45 15.05 -12.36 7.17
N SER A 46 15.22 -13.50 7.85
CA SER A 46 14.70 -13.77 9.20
C SER A 46 13.18 -13.56 9.36
N VAL A 47 12.37 -14.42 8.72
CA VAL A 47 10.93 -14.48 8.99
C VAL A 47 10.68 -14.64 10.50
N SER A 48 9.96 -13.68 11.08
CA SER A 48 9.36 -13.78 12.40
C SER A 48 7.93 -14.28 12.22
N VAL A 49 7.65 -15.47 12.74
CA VAL A 49 6.34 -16.12 12.66
C VAL A 49 5.60 -15.89 13.99
N LEU A 50 4.47 -15.20 13.93
CA LEU A 50 3.62 -14.89 15.07
C LEU A 50 2.44 -15.88 15.07
N ILE A 51 2.29 -16.66 16.14
CA ILE A 51 1.31 -17.75 16.22
C ILE A 51 0.36 -17.49 17.39
N SER A 52 -0.95 -17.59 17.18
CA SER A 52 -1.94 -17.81 18.24
C SER A 52 -2.28 -19.30 18.38
N GLY A 53 -2.75 -19.73 19.55
CA GLY A 53 -3.07 -21.12 19.85
C GLY A 53 -4.58 -21.42 19.80
N PRO A 54 -4.96 -22.71 19.70
CA PRO A 54 -6.36 -23.12 19.80
C PRO A 54 -6.88 -22.89 21.23
N GLY A 55 -7.93 -22.09 21.38
CA GLY A 55 -8.46 -21.60 22.67
C GLY A 55 -9.03 -22.68 23.60
N GLY A 56 -8.16 -23.43 24.29
CA GLY A 56 -8.52 -24.47 25.24
C GLY A 56 -9.22 -23.92 26.50
N SER A 57 -10.53 -24.17 26.62
CA SER A 57 -11.30 -23.78 27.82
C SER A 57 -10.95 -24.63 29.04
N ALA A 58 -10.03 -24.13 29.87
CA ALA A 58 -9.67 -24.73 31.15
C ALA A 58 -10.81 -24.64 32.18
N ARG A 59 -11.71 -25.63 32.15
CA ARG A 59 -12.78 -25.80 33.15
C ARG A 59 -12.19 -26.20 34.51
N LEU A 60 -11.88 -25.23 35.37
CA LEU A 60 -11.71 -25.48 36.80
C LEU A 60 -13.06 -25.87 37.41
N GLY A 61 -13.21 -27.14 37.77
CA GLY A 61 -14.42 -27.68 38.38
C GLY A 61 -14.63 -27.15 39.80
N SER A 62 -15.86 -26.75 40.11
CA SER A 62 -16.24 -26.28 41.45
C SER A 62 -16.30 -27.42 42.47
N VAL A 63 -15.66 -27.25 43.62
CA VAL A 63 -15.90 -28.02 44.84
C VAL A 63 -16.51 -27.07 45.88
N GLY A 64 -17.50 -27.56 46.65
CA GLY A 64 -18.32 -26.74 47.54
C GLY A 64 -17.63 -26.24 48.82
N PRO A 65 -18.25 -25.30 49.55
CA PRO A 65 -17.62 -24.58 50.65
C PRO A 65 -17.70 -25.30 52.01
N SER A 66 -16.79 -24.91 52.91
CA SER A 66 -16.97 -25.00 54.37
C SER A 66 -16.76 -23.60 54.97
N ALA A 67 -17.30 -23.35 56.16
CA ALA A 67 -17.58 -22.00 56.66
C ALA A 67 -16.68 -21.54 57.83
N ALA A 68 -16.93 -20.29 58.26
CA ALA A 68 -16.26 -19.48 59.29
C ALA A 68 -15.02 -18.69 58.79
N GLY A 69 -14.83 -17.41 59.16
CA GLY A 69 -15.77 -16.49 59.83
C GLY A 69 -15.07 -15.29 60.49
N GLY A 70 -15.77 -14.15 60.61
CA GLY A 70 -15.42 -13.07 61.55
C GLY A 70 -14.91 -11.74 60.98
N ALA A 71 -15.81 -10.73 60.98
CA ALA A 71 -15.60 -9.30 61.29
C ALA A 71 -14.66 -8.42 60.41
N PRO A 72 -14.81 -7.06 60.43
CA PRO A 72 -14.38 -6.20 59.32
C PRO A 72 -13.46 -5.02 59.81
N PRO A 73 -13.43 -3.77 59.26
CA PRO A 73 -12.14 -3.15 58.89
C PRO A 73 -11.79 -1.82 59.61
N CYS A 74 -10.55 -1.36 59.43
CA CYS A 74 -10.08 -0.02 59.84
C CYS A 74 -9.56 0.80 58.64
N GLY A 75 -9.66 2.13 58.72
CA GLY A 75 -9.38 3.08 57.63
C GLY A 75 -8.01 3.80 57.67
N PRO A 76 -7.77 4.76 56.76
CA PRO A 76 -6.50 5.49 56.57
C PRO A 76 -6.39 6.74 57.47
N PRO A 77 -5.20 7.39 57.62
CA PRO A 77 -4.77 8.51 56.74
C PRO A 77 -3.21 8.69 56.70
N PRO A 78 -2.58 9.87 56.42
CA PRO A 78 -2.82 10.92 55.42
C PRO A 78 -1.59 11.29 54.52
N LEU A 79 -1.82 12.25 53.62
CA LEU A 79 -0.91 13.04 52.76
C LEU A 79 0.37 13.64 53.39
N ALA A 80 1.41 13.87 52.57
CA ALA A 80 2.42 14.92 52.80
C ALA A 80 3.11 15.43 51.49
N GLY A 81 3.52 16.70 51.50
CA GLY A 81 4.29 17.48 50.50
C GLY A 81 4.28 18.96 50.91
N PRO A 82 4.85 19.94 50.15
CA PRO A 82 5.70 19.87 48.95
C PRO A 82 7.01 20.72 49.03
N ALA A 83 7.91 20.59 48.04
CA ALA A 83 8.97 21.56 47.67
C ALA A 83 9.55 21.20 46.28
N GLY A 84 10.19 22.08 45.49
CA GLY A 84 10.37 23.53 45.64
C GLY A 84 11.72 24.02 45.06
N CYS A 85 11.67 24.93 44.07
CA CYS A 85 12.82 25.65 43.45
C CYS A 85 13.83 24.82 42.61
N ALA A 86 14.79 25.44 41.89
CA ALA A 86 14.68 26.41 40.78
C ALA A 86 16.06 26.78 40.20
N ALA A 87 16.20 26.80 38.86
CA ALA A 87 17.39 27.27 38.11
C ALA A 87 18.71 26.48 38.41
N SER A 88 19.85 26.68 37.72
CA SER A 88 20.21 27.63 36.66
C SER A 88 21.17 27.01 35.61
N SER A 89 21.42 27.74 34.52
CA SER A 89 22.33 27.40 33.42
C SER A 89 23.82 27.38 33.80
N PHE A 90 24.65 26.65 33.06
CA PHE A 90 25.89 27.25 32.52
C PHE A 90 26.33 26.63 31.17
N VAL A 91 27.21 27.34 30.46
CA VAL A 91 27.69 27.03 29.10
C VAL A 91 29.07 26.39 29.14
N SER A 92 29.38 25.51 28.19
CA SER A 92 30.77 25.17 27.85
C SER A 92 30.93 25.03 26.33
N ARG A 93 31.89 25.78 25.78
CA ARG A 93 32.38 25.65 24.39
C ARG A 93 33.48 24.60 24.36
N LEU A 94 33.73 23.99 23.22
CA LEU A 94 35.10 23.70 22.76
C LEU A 94 35.16 23.65 21.22
N VAL A 95 36.36 23.77 20.67
CA VAL A 95 36.67 24.04 19.25
C VAL A 95 37.75 23.02 18.82
N PRO A 96 37.75 22.52 17.56
CA PRO A 96 38.56 21.37 17.18
C PRO A 96 40.05 21.70 16.91
N PRO A 97 40.93 20.68 16.89
CA PRO A 97 42.32 20.82 16.47
C PRO A 97 42.50 20.71 14.95
N SER A 98 43.29 21.62 14.37
CA SER A 98 44.00 21.49 13.10
C SER A 98 45.38 20.85 13.37
N ALA A 99 45.80 19.80 12.65
CA ALA A 99 46.48 19.81 11.35
C ALA A 99 48.00 20.12 11.41
N ASP A 100 48.80 19.21 10.83
CA ASP A 100 50.09 19.39 10.12
C ASP A 100 50.52 17.98 9.60
N ALA A 101 50.78 17.74 8.30
CA ALA A 101 52.01 18.01 7.51
C ALA A 101 53.09 16.88 7.71
N GLU A 102 53.88 16.40 6.74
CA GLU A 102 54.32 16.92 5.43
C GLU A 102 54.60 15.82 4.34
N ARG A 103 54.68 16.27 3.07
CA ARG A 103 55.58 15.84 1.93
C ARG A 103 55.58 14.42 1.29
N ALA A 104 55.01 14.41 0.07
CA ALA A 104 55.71 14.37 -1.24
C ALA A 104 56.50 13.12 -1.77
N ALA A 105 56.10 12.70 -2.98
CA ALA A 105 56.97 12.23 -4.07
C ALA A 105 56.24 12.47 -5.44
N ALA A 106 56.94 12.42 -6.58
CA ALA A 106 56.40 12.74 -7.91
C ALA A 106 56.80 11.71 -8.99
N GLY A 107 56.08 11.66 -10.12
CA GLY A 107 56.43 10.82 -11.28
C GLY A 107 55.51 10.99 -12.50
N ASN A 108 56.07 11.32 -13.67
CA ASN A 108 55.37 11.47 -14.95
C ASN A 108 55.24 10.12 -15.70
N GLY A 109 54.32 9.97 -16.66
CA GLY A 109 54.31 8.78 -17.53
C GLY A 109 53.19 8.65 -18.59
N ALA A 110 53.34 9.34 -19.72
CA ALA A 110 52.65 9.09 -21.00
C ALA A 110 53.57 9.57 -22.16
N PRO A 111 53.38 9.24 -23.46
CA PRO A 111 52.27 8.50 -24.10
C PRO A 111 52.72 7.35 -25.06
N GLY A 112 51.80 6.73 -25.83
CA GLY A 112 52.16 5.89 -26.99
C GLY A 112 51.00 5.14 -27.70
N VAL A 113 50.79 5.38 -29.00
CA VAL A 113 49.80 4.76 -29.93
C VAL A 113 50.40 4.84 -31.35
N PRO A 114 50.45 3.77 -32.20
CA PRO A 114 49.34 3.39 -33.13
C PRO A 114 49.35 1.87 -33.52
N ALA A 115 48.85 1.31 -34.64
CA ALA A 115 48.14 1.75 -35.86
C ALA A 115 47.39 0.58 -36.57
N ARG A 116 46.12 0.80 -37.02
CA ARG A 116 45.41 0.11 -38.15
C ARG A 116 45.11 -1.41 -37.95
N GLY A 117 44.16 -2.06 -38.64
CA GLY A 117 43.10 -1.71 -39.62
C GLY A 117 42.38 -3.02 -40.08
N GLY A 118 41.24 -3.09 -40.77
CA GLY A 118 40.31 -2.10 -41.36
C GLY A 118 39.03 -2.79 -41.91
N GLY A 119 38.19 -2.09 -42.70
CA GLY A 119 36.99 -2.64 -43.39
C GLY A 119 37.30 -3.28 -44.77
N PRO A 120 36.34 -3.53 -45.69
CA PRO A 120 35.04 -2.82 -45.87
C PRO A 120 33.80 -3.68 -46.32
N GLY A 121 32.65 -3.02 -46.58
CA GLY A 121 31.71 -3.42 -47.67
C GLY A 121 30.26 -3.84 -47.32
N PRO A 122 29.22 -3.08 -47.75
CA PRO A 122 27.79 -3.46 -47.62
C PRO A 122 27.01 -3.58 -48.97
N ALA A 123 25.86 -4.25 -48.97
CA ALA A 123 24.90 -4.29 -50.09
C ALA A 123 23.41 -4.43 -49.63
N ARG A 124 22.44 -4.21 -50.53
CA ARG A 124 20.97 -4.20 -50.26
C ARG A 124 20.21 -5.35 -51.03
N PRO A 125 18.93 -5.25 -51.47
CA PRO A 125 17.79 -5.90 -50.82
C PRO A 125 16.90 -6.75 -51.78
N GLN A 126 15.76 -7.27 -51.31
CA GLN A 126 14.63 -7.63 -52.19
C GLN A 126 13.24 -7.59 -51.50
N GLN A 127 12.16 -7.75 -52.28
CA GLN A 127 10.75 -7.45 -51.91
C GLN A 127 9.76 -8.56 -52.38
N HIS A 128 8.47 -8.39 -52.01
CA HIS A 128 7.27 -9.01 -52.60
C HIS A 128 6.96 -10.49 -52.21
N ARG A 129 5.70 -10.98 -52.23
CA ARG A 129 4.40 -10.42 -52.69
C ARG A 129 3.17 -11.02 -51.94
N LEU A 130 1.99 -10.41 -52.13
CA LEU A 130 0.64 -10.91 -51.73
C LEU A 130 0.05 -11.85 -52.81
N PRO A 131 -0.99 -12.68 -52.52
CA PRO A 131 -2.42 -12.28 -52.49
C PRO A 131 -3.19 -12.81 -51.25
N ALA A 132 -4.42 -12.42 -50.84
CA ALA A 132 -5.56 -11.62 -51.36
C ALA A 132 -6.80 -12.43 -51.85
N HIS A 133 -8.01 -11.94 -51.48
CA HIS A 133 -9.39 -12.46 -51.69
C HIS A 133 -9.85 -13.68 -50.83
N GLY A 134 -11.12 -13.80 -50.38
CA GLY A 134 -12.17 -12.77 -50.20
C GLY A 134 -13.66 -13.22 -50.27
N ARG A 135 -14.43 -13.04 -49.17
CA ARG A 135 -15.93 -13.20 -49.02
C ARG A 135 -16.43 -14.68 -49.19
N ARG A 136 -17.53 -15.17 -48.58
CA ARG A 136 -18.84 -14.54 -48.24
C ARG A 136 -19.72 -15.41 -47.28
N GLU A 137 -20.64 -14.76 -46.56
CA GLU A 137 -21.94 -15.18 -45.92
C GLU A 137 -22.31 -16.67 -45.59
N ASP A 138 -22.63 -16.92 -44.30
CA ASP A 138 -23.80 -17.58 -43.61
C ASP A 138 -24.88 -18.37 -44.44
N PRO A 139 -25.73 -19.30 -43.89
CA PRO A 139 -26.05 -19.57 -42.47
C PRO A 139 -26.37 -21.03 -42.00
N ARG A 140 -26.68 -21.17 -40.69
CA ARG A 140 -27.53 -22.20 -40.00
C ARG A 140 -27.09 -23.69 -39.98
N GLY A 141 -26.97 -24.28 -38.77
CA GLY A 141 -26.95 -25.75 -38.58
C GLY A 141 -26.51 -26.30 -37.20
N ARG A 142 -27.41 -26.36 -36.21
CA ARG A 142 -27.31 -27.26 -35.02
C ARG A 142 -28.27 -28.46 -35.22
N PRO A 143 -28.17 -29.57 -34.45
CA PRO A 143 -27.00 -30.20 -33.80
C PRO A 143 -26.91 -31.72 -34.10
N ARG A 144 -25.88 -32.44 -33.57
CA ARG A 144 -26.03 -33.79 -32.94
C ARG A 144 -24.72 -34.37 -32.38
N LEU A 145 -24.80 -34.95 -31.19
CA LEU A 145 -23.96 -36.08 -30.72
C LEU A 145 -24.48 -37.37 -31.37
N PRO A 146 -23.66 -38.43 -31.57
CA PRO A 146 -23.46 -39.40 -30.47
C PRO A 146 -22.09 -40.13 -30.41
N ALA A 147 -21.85 -40.72 -29.23
CA ALA A 147 -21.16 -42.00 -28.95
C ALA A 147 -19.73 -42.30 -29.49
N ALA A 148 -18.89 -42.81 -28.59
CA ALA A 148 -17.71 -43.61 -28.92
C ALA A 148 -18.11 -45.04 -29.38
N PRO A 149 -17.17 -45.82 -29.94
CA PRO A 149 -16.89 -47.09 -29.26
C PRO A 149 -15.42 -47.56 -29.26
N ALA A 150 -15.13 -48.42 -28.27
CA ALA A 150 -14.20 -49.57 -28.29
C ALA A 150 -12.66 -49.37 -28.43
N GLU A 151 -11.94 -49.99 -27.49
CA GLU A 151 -10.56 -50.48 -27.67
C GLU A 151 -10.51 -51.66 -28.66
N PRO A 152 -9.30 -52.13 -29.00
CA PRO A 152 -9.00 -53.52 -28.59
C PRO A 152 -7.67 -53.67 -27.80
N ALA A 153 -7.67 -54.57 -26.83
CA ALA A 153 -6.54 -54.85 -25.93
C ALA A 153 -5.51 -55.86 -26.51
N GLY A 154 -4.33 -55.98 -25.88
CA GLY A 154 -3.50 -57.18 -26.08
C GLY A 154 -2.09 -57.27 -25.46
N ARG A 155 -2.01 -57.90 -24.26
CA ARG A 155 -0.90 -58.78 -23.77
C ARG A 155 0.47 -58.18 -23.37
N GLN A 156 1.24 -58.77 -22.43
CA GLN A 156 0.92 -59.54 -21.19
C GLN A 156 2.17 -59.85 -20.34
N GLY A 157 1.99 -60.06 -19.02
CA GLY A 157 2.98 -60.62 -18.08
C GLY A 157 3.65 -59.57 -17.17
N GLY A 158 3.69 -59.66 -15.83
CA GLY A 158 3.22 -60.70 -14.89
C GLY A 158 4.30 -61.77 -14.60
N ARG A 159 4.53 -62.27 -13.38
CA ARG A 159 3.90 -62.17 -12.03
C ARG A 159 5.04 -62.24 -10.98
N ALA A 160 4.88 -62.10 -9.65
CA ALA A 160 3.73 -62.11 -8.72
C ALA A 160 3.93 -61.00 -7.65
N CYS A 161 3.42 -60.98 -6.40
CA CYS A 161 2.67 -61.93 -5.56
C CYS A 161 1.75 -61.20 -4.55
N GLN A 162 1.32 -61.85 -3.45
CA GLN A 162 0.38 -61.31 -2.45
C GLN A 162 0.67 -61.82 -1.02
N GLN A 163 0.38 -61.00 0.00
CA GLN A 163 -0.15 -61.34 1.36
C GLN A 163 -0.11 -60.09 2.27
N GLY A 164 -1.10 -59.77 3.13
CA GLY A 164 -2.47 -60.29 3.21
C GLY A 164 -3.18 -60.16 4.57
N ALA A 165 -3.69 -58.97 4.95
CA ALA A 165 -4.75 -58.74 5.95
C ALA A 165 -5.24 -57.27 5.85
N ALA A 166 -6.49 -56.88 5.61
CA ALA A 166 -7.83 -57.30 6.08
C ALA A 166 -8.30 -56.57 7.36
N LEU A 167 -9.04 -55.48 7.17
CA LEU A 167 -10.01 -54.88 8.12
C LEU A 167 -11.26 -54.42 7.34
N PRO A 168 -12.45 -54.33 7.97
CA PRO A 168 -13.71 -54.60 7.26
C PRO A 168 -14.37 -53.38 6.59
N GLN A 169 -15.20 -53.70 5.59
CA GLN A 169 -16.19 -52.82 5.00
C GLN A 169 -17.52 -52.99 5.75
N ASP A 170 -18.05 -51.91 6.33
CA ASP A 170 -19.41 -51.88 6.88
C ASP A 170 -20.11 -50.53 6.58
N ARG A 171 -21.43 -50.53 6.43
CA ARG A 171 -22.25 -49.37 6.04
C ARG A 171 -23.11 -48.89 7.22
N GLY A 172 -22.49 -48.21 8.18
CA GLY A 172 -23.19 -47.55 9.28
C GLY A 172 -23.64 -46.13 8.93
N SER A 173 -24.95 -45.92 8.72
CA SER A 173 -25.52 -44.59 8.40
C SER A 173 -25.96 -43.82 9.66
N HIS A 174 -25.05 -43.07 10.28
CA HIS A 174 -25.38 -41.95 11.19
C HIS A 174 -24.35 -40.82 11.03
N GLY A 175 -24.76 -39.57 11.32
CA GLY A 175 -24.02 -38.36 10.93
C GLY A 175 -23.01 -37.83 11.98
N TRP A 176 -22.66 -36.55 11.82
CA TRP A 176 -21.66 -35.78 12.59
C TRP A 176 -20.20 -36.29 12.36
N TRP A 177 -19.26 -35.55 11.76
CA TRP A 177 -19.17 -34.11 11.47
C TRP A 177 -18.51 -33.87 10.10
N SER A 178 -18.99 -32.87 9.35
CA SER A 178 -18.21 -32.25 8.27
C SER A 178 -17.37 -31.13 8.88
N TRP A 179 -16.05 -31.29 8.89
CA TRP A 179 -15.13 -30.24 9.36
C TRP A 179 -14.87 -29.25 8.22
N PRO A 180 -15.27 -27.97 8.32
CA PRO A 180 -14.86 -26.96 7.35
C PRO A 180 -13.40 -26.61 7.60
N VAL A 181 -12.49 -27.18 6.81
CA VAL A 181 -11.07 -26.78 6.81
C VAL A 181 -10.94 -25.55 5.93
N LEU A 182 -11.38 -24.39 6.43
CA LEU A 182 -11.33 -23.13 5.69
C LEU A 182 -10.20 -22.23 6.20
N SER A 183 -9.13 -22.16 5.42
CA SER A 183 -7.96 -21.33 5.70
C SER A 183 -7.93 -20.12 4.78
N VAL A 184 -8.01 -18.92 5.35
CA VAL A 184 -7.89 -17.67 4.58
C VAL A 184 -6.49 -17.11 4.70
N VAL A 185 -5.93 -16.73 3.57
CA VAL A 185 -4.59 -16.15 3.42
C VAL A 185 -4.76 -14.71 2.95
N LEU A 186 -4.49 -13.78 3.87
CA LEU A 186 -4.74 -12.36 3.75
C LEU A 186 -3.47 -11.61 3.35
N TRP A 187 -3.56 -10.88 2.24
CA TRP A 187 -2.43 -10.16 1.65
C TRP A 187 -2.65 -8.64 1.62
N ALA A 188 -1.55 -7.90 1.75
CA ALA A 188 -1.55 -6.43 1.77
C ALA A 188 -1.64 -5.82 0.36
N GLN A 189 -1.11 -6.51 -0.65
CA GLN A 189 -1.03 -6.03 -2.03
C GLN A 189 -1.76 -6.93 -3.03
N VAL A 190 -2.24 -6.33 -4.11
CA VAL A 190 -3.00 -7.01 -5.17
C VAL A 190 -2.14 -8.02 -5.95
N HIS A 191 -0.92 -7.65 -6.32
CA HIS A 191 -0.03 -8.52 -7.12
C HIS A 191 0.43 -9.77 -6.35
N LEU A 192 0.38 -9.75 -5.00
CA LEU A 192 0.74 -10.88 -4.15
C LEU A 192 -0.29 -12.02 -4.24
N VAL A 193 -1.57 -11.70 -4.42
CA VAL A 193 -2.65 -12.70 -4.54
C VAL A 193 -2.29 -13.70 -5.65
N ASP A 194 -1.95 -13.21 -6.83
CA ASP A 194 -1.64 -14.08 -7.96
C ASP A 194 -0.24 -14.71 -7.80
N GLN A 195 0.77 -13.96 -7.33
CA GLN A 195 2.11 -14.50 -7.08
C GLN A 195 2.09 -15.73 -6.15
N HIS A 196 1.35 -15.67 -5.04
CA HIS A 196 1.26 -16.79 -4.10
C HIS A 196 0.30 -17.89 -4.59
N THR A 197 -0.75 -17.55 -5.34
CA THR A 197 -1.62 -18.56 -5.98
C THR A 197 -0.84 -19.40 -7.00
N GLU A 198 0.00 -18.77 -7.82
CA GLU A 198 0.77 -19.44 -8.88
C GLU A 198 2.03 -20.15 -8.36
N LYS A 199 2.79 -19.55 -7.43
CA LYS A 199 4.06 -20.14 -6.96
C LYS A 199 3.92 -21.13 -5.82
N GLU A 200 3.18 -20.75 -4.78
CA GLU A 200 3.25 -21.43 -3.48
C GLU A 200 2.03 -22.35 -3.26
N PHE A 201 0.83 -21.78 -3.41
CA PHE A 201 -0.42 -22.45 -3.07
C PHE A 201 -0.97 -23.31 -4.22
N GLN A 202 -0.39 -23.24 -5.43
CA GLN A 202 -0.74 -24.17 -6.51
C GLN A 202 -0.51 -25.63 -6.09
N ALA A 203 0.54 -25.90 -5.30
CA ALA A 203 0.86 -27.24 -4.80
C ALA A 203 -0.20 -27.85 -3.87
N LEU A 204 -1.17 -27.06 -3.37
CA LEU A 204 -2.30 -27.57 -2.59
C LEU A 204 -3.50 -28.00 -3.46
N GLN A 205 -3.55 -27.60 -4.73
CA GLN A 205 -4.70 -27.82 -5.62
C GLN A 205 -4.99 -29.30 -5.91
N ASP A 206 -3.99 -30.18 -5.77
CA ASP A 206 -4.13 -31.64 -5.90
C ASP A 206 -4.95 -32.28 -4.77
N THR A 207 -5.13 -31.58 -3.64
CA THR A 207 -5.82 -32.11 -2.44
C THR A 207 -6.93 -31.20 -1.92
N PHE A 208 -6.80 -29.88 -2.11
CA PHE A 208 -7.68 -28.86 -1.56
C PHE A 208 -8.12 -27.89 -2.65
N LYS A 209 -9.34 -27.38 -2.57
CA LYS A 209 -9.81 -26.33 -3.46
C LYS A 209 -9.22 -24.99 -3.05
N VAL A 210 -8.39 -24.42 -3.92
CA VAL A 210 -7.77 -23.10 -3.73
C VAL A 210 -8.45 -22.08 -4.64
N ALA A 211 -8.96 -20.99 -4.07
CA ALA A 211 -9.51 -19.86 -4.80
C ALA A 211 -8.73 -18.57 -4.51
N SER A 212 -8.60 -17.71 -5.52
CA SER A 212 -8.00 -16.38 -5.38
C SER A 212 -8.97 -15.28 -5.78
N ILE A 213 -8.94 -14.14 -5.08
CA ILE A 213 -9.80 -12.99 -5.37
C ILE A 213 -9.09 -11.66 -5.10
N SER A 214 -9.05 -10.82 -6.13
CA SER A 214 -8.46 -9.48 -6.12
C SER A 214 -9.57 -8.42 -6.30
N GLY A 215 -9.18 -7.14 -6.22
CA GLY A 215 -10.10 -6.04 -6.56
C GLY A 215 -10.63 -6.13 -7.99
N ASP A 216 -9.89 -6.70 -8.93
CA ASP A 216 -10.28 -6.72 -10.35
C ASP A 216 -11.09 -7.98 -10.71
N THR A 217 -10.97 -9.08 -9.94
CA THR A 217 -11.84 -10.27 -10.08
C THR A 217 -13.13 -10.20 -9.24
N SER A 218 -13.23 -9.29 -8.26
CA SER A 218 -14.32 -9.24 -7.26
C SER A 218 -15.76 -9.14 -7.79
N HIS A 219 -15.97 -8.74 -9.05
CA HIS A 219 -17.30 -8.49 -9.61
C HIS A 219 -18.01 -9.73 -10.16
N LYS A 220 -17.32 -10.89 -10.17
CA LYS A 220 -17.83 -12.14 -10.75
C LYS A 220 -18.22 -13.22 -9.73
N ALA A 221 -17.90 -13.02 -8.45
CA ALA A 221 -18.06 -14.04 -7.41
C ALA A 221 -18.76 -13.45 -6.17
N PHE A 222 -19.80 -14.15 -5.71
CA PHE A 222 -20.39 -13.93 -4.40
C PHE A 222 -19.41 -14.42 -3.34
N PHE A 223 -18.86 -13.53 -2.51
CA PHE A 223 -17.76 -13.90 -1.60
C PHE A 223 -18.20 -14.97 -0.58
N ALA A 224 -19.44 -14.94 -0.11
CA ALA A 224 -19.95 -15.96 0.81
C ALA A 224 -20.11 -17.34 0.15
N CYS A 225 -20.36 -17.40 -1.16
CA CYS A 225 -20.36 -18.66 -1.92
C CYS A 225 -18.93 -19.16 -2.14
N LEU A 226 -18.01 -18.28 -2.57
CA LEU A 226 -16.59 -18.61 -2.75
C LEU A 226 -15.97 -19.19 -1.45
N VAL A 227 -16.39 -18.62 -0.31
CA VAL A 227 -16.05 -19.06 1.05
C VAL A 227 -16.60 -20.46 1.37
N LYS A 228 -17.83 -20.77 0.98
CA LYS A 228 -18.46 -22.08 1.25
C LYS A 228 -18.06 -23.17 0.25
N GLU A 229 -17.51 -22.80 -0.91
CA GLU A 229 -17.19 -23.73 -2.00
C GLU A 229 -15.75 -24.25 -1.99
N ASN A 230 -14.82 -23.57 -1.31
CA ASN A 230 -13.37 -23.84 -1.33
C ASN A 230 -12.82 -24.18 0.06
N ASP A 231 -11.55 -24.61 0.14
CA ASP A 231 -10.84 -24.93 1.40
C ASP A 231 -9.75 -23.89 1.72
N VAL A 232 -9.20 -23.23 0.71
CA VAL A 232 -8.20 -22.16 0.84
C VAL A 232 -8.63 -20.94 0.03
N ILE A 233 -8.57 -19.75 0.65
CA ILE A 233 -8.93 -18.48 -0.02
C ILE A 233 -7.77 -17.50 0.09
N ILE A 234 -7.31 -17.02 -1.06
CA ILE A 234 -6.18 -16.09 -1.19
C ILE A 234 -6.76 -14.74 -1.60
N CYS A 235 -6.80 -13.75 -0.68
CA CYS A 235 -7.45 -12.47 -0.97
C CYS A 235 -6.74 -11.26 -0.37
N THR A 236 -6.98 -10.09 -0.95
CA THR A 236 -6.53 -8.84 -0.33
C THR A 236 -7.36 -8.51 0.91
N ALA A 237 -6.72 -7.98 1.96
CA ALA A 237 -7.37 -7.70 3.24
C ALA A 237 -8.68 -6.89 3.15
N GLN A 238 -8.78 -5.98 2.19
CA GLN A 238 -9.96 -5.12 2.03
C GLN A 238 -11.19 -5.88 1.52
N ILE A 239 -11.03 -7.04 0.88
CA ILE A 239 -12.14 -7.89 0.43
C ILE A 239 -12.78 -8.58 1.64
N LEU A 240 -12.00 -9.26 2.49
CA LEU A 240 -12.53 -9.83 3.73
C LEU A 240 -13.13 -8.74 4.63
N GLN A 241 -12.46 -7.58 4.76
CA GLN A 241 -13.01 -6.46 5.51
C GLN A 241 -14.36 -5.98 4.96
N ASN A 242 -14.56 -5.96 3.63
CA ASN A 242 -15.85 -5.60 3.03
C ASN A 242 -16.91 -6.67 3.31
N ALA A 243 -16.56 -7.96 3.20
CA ALA A 243 -17.47 -9.07 3.47
C ALA A 243 -17.94 -9.10 4.93
N LEU A 244 -17.02 -8.94 5.89
CA LEU A 244 -17.31 -8.87 7.32
C LEU A 244 -18.30 -7.73 7.68
N VAL A 245 -18.33 -6.63 6.92
CA VAL A 245 -19.26 -5.50 7.15
C VAL A 245 -20.41 -5.45 6.14
N SER A 246 -20.54 -6.47 5.30
CA SER A 246 -21.65 -6.60 4.36
C SER A 246 -22.96 -6.80 5.12
N THR A 247 -24.04 -6.27 4.56
CA THR A 247 -25.43 -6.62 4.94
C THR A 247 -26.19 -7.30 3.79
N GLU A 248 -25.48 -7.61 2.69
CA GLU A 248 -25.95 -8.50 1.63
C GLU A 248 -25.50 -9.94 1.93
N GLU A 249 -26.45 -10.86 2.00
CA GLU A 249 -26.28 -12.25 2.45
C GLU A 249 -25.29 -13.05 1.58
N ASP A 250 -25.30 -12.83 0.25
CA ASP A 250 -24.37 -13.48 -0.70
C ASP A 250 -22.91 -12.99 -0.56
N MET A 251 -22.69 -11.88 0.15
CA MET A 251 -21.39 -11.23 0.34
C MET A 251 -20.94 -11.23 1.81
N HIS A 252 -21.82 -11.58 2.74
CA HIS A 252 -21.57 -11.54 4.17
C HIS A 252 -20.91 -12.82 4.69
N VAL A 253 -19.94 -12.66 5.57
CA VAL A 253 -19.21 -13.72 6.27
C VAL A 253 -18.88 -13.26 7.68
N GLU A 254 -18.66 -14.20 8.58
CA GLU A 254 -18.14 -13.95 9.93
C GLU A 254 -16.74 -14.53 10.12
N LEU A 255 -16.03 -14.09 11.16
CA LEU A 255 -14.71 -14.65 11.48
C LEU A 255 -14.78 -16.14 11.83
N THR A 256 -15.93 -16.61 12.29
CA THR A 256 -16.26 -18.01 12.62
C THR A 256 -16.35 -18.94 11.41
N ASP A 257 -16.47 -18.40 10.20
CA ASP A 257 -16.49 -19.23 8.98
C ASP A 257 -15.10 -19.84 8.68
N PHE A 258 -14.05 -19.38 9.39
CA PHE A 258 -12.65 -19.71 9.14
C PHE A 258 -12.02 -20.45 10.32
N SER A 259 -11.16 -21.43 10.02
CA SER A 259 -10.35 -22.14 11.03
C SER A 259 -8.95 -21.55 11.20
N LEU A 260 -8.43 -20.86 10.18
CA LEU A 260 -7.09 -20.26 10.17
C LEU A 260 -7.11 -18.95 9.36
N LEU A 261 -6.50 -17.90 9.91
CA LEU A 261 -6.17 -16.64 9.25
C LEU A 261 -4.65 -16.50 9.16
N VAL A 262 -4.09 -16.65 7.97
CA VAL A 262 -2.71 -16.29 7.68
C VAL A 262 -2.68 -14.83 7.26
N ILE A 263 -1.83 -14.01 7.88
CA ILE A 263 -1.69 -12.58 7.63
C ILE A 263 -0.25 -12.31 7.21
N ASP A 264 -0.03 -11.99 5.94
CA ASP A 264 1.29 -11.64 5.42
C ASP A 264 1.63 -10.15 5.61
N GLU A 265 2.92 -9.83 5.73
CA GLU A 265 3.44 -8.54 6.17
C GLU A 265 2.66 -8.00 7.39
N CYS A 266 2.51 -8.89 8.39
CA CYS A 266 1.63 -8.73 9.54
C CYS A 266 1.97 -7.50 10.41
N HIS A 267 3.16 -6.92 10.22
CA HIS A 267 3.59 -5.64 10.80
C HIS A 267 2.64 -4.47 10.42
N HIS A 268 1.88 -4.59 9.32
CA HIS A 268 0.79 -3.67 8.97
C HIS A 268 -0.43 -3.73 9.92
N THR A 269 -0.48 -4.69 10.85
CA THR A 269 -1.55 -4.83 11.86
C THR A 269 -1.38 -3.83 13.00
N HIS A 270 -1.50 -2.55 12.67
CA HIS A 270 -1.40 -1.46 13.65
C HIS A 270 -2.25 -0.23 13.26
N LYS A 271 -2.50 0.64 14.26
CA LYS A 271 -3.27 1.90 14.14
C LYS A 271 -4.65 1.72 13.48
N ASP A 272 -4.76 2.07 12.20
CA ASP A 272 -6.01 2.27 11.46
C ASP A 272 -6.05 1.49 10.13
N ALA A 273 -5.06 0.62 9.92
CA ALA A 273 -4.90 -0.26 8.76
C ALA A 273 -5.98 -1.35 8.69
N VAL A 274 -6.08 -2.02 7.54
CA VAL A 274 -7.15 -3.00 7.28
C VAL A 274 -7.03 -4.23 8.17
N TYR A 275 -5.85 -4.85 8.25
CA TYR A 275 -5.58 -5.96 9.18
C TYR A 275 -5.97 -5.60 10.62
N ASN A 276 -5.60 -4.41 11.10
CA ASN A 276 -5.89 -4.01 12.47
C ASN A 276 -7.39 -3.86 12.77
N LYS A 277 -8.24 -3.59 11.77
CA LYS A 277 -9.70 -3.56 11.95
C LYS A 277 -10.29 -4.97 12.01
N ILE A 278 -9.82 -5.87 11.14
CA ILE A 278 -10.21 -7.29 11.15
C ILE A 278 -9.83 -7.89 12.52
N MET A 279 -8.60 -7.64 12.97
CA MET A 279 -8.12 -8.11 14.26
C MET A 279 -8.78 -7.42 15.46
N LEU A 280 -9.12 -6.13 15.39
CA LEU A 280 -9.91 -5.50 16.46
C LEU A 280 -11.29 -6.14 16.63
N ARG A 281 -11.92 -6.62 15.55
CA ARG A 281 -13.16 -7.40 15.63
C ARG A 281 -12.92 -8.79 16.23
N TYR A 282 -11.87 -9.49 15.80
CA TYR A 282 -11.44 -10.75 16.42
C TYR A 282 -11.24 -10.57 17.95
N LEU A 283 -10.56 -9.50 18.38
CA LEU A 283 -10.31 -9.20 19.79
C LEU A 283 -11.59 -8.85 20.56
N GLN A 284 -12.58 -8.23 19.91
CA GLN A 284 -13.91 -8.02 20.51
C GLN A 284 -14.59 -9.35 20.80
N HIS A 285 -14.69 -10.25 19.81
CA HIS A 285 -15.28 -11.57 19.96
C HIS A 285 -14.50 -12.44 21.00
N LYS A 286 -13.16 -12.31 21.06
CA LYS A 286 -12.32 -13.00 22.06
C LYS A 286 -12.58 -12.50 23.48
N LEU A 287 -12.78 -11.20 23.67
CA LEU A 287 -13.02 -10.61 24.98
C LEU A 287 -14.46 -10.79 25.47
N SER A 288 -15.45 -10.86 24.57
CA SER A 288 -16.84 -11.22 24.91
C SER A 288 -17.02 -12.72 25.16
N ARG A 289 -16.15 -13.58 24.58
CA ARG A 289 -16.17 -15.05 24.65
C ARG A 289 -17.40 -15.69 23.99
N GLU A 290 -17.96 -15.04 22.99
CA GLU A 290 -19.22 -15.46 22.37
C GLU A 290 -19.07 -16.62 21.37
N GLN A 291 -17.88 -16.82 20.79
CA GLN A 291 -17.66 -17.71 19.64
C GLN A 291 -16.28 -18.39 19.68
N GLU A 292 -16.15 -19.55 19.01
CA GLU A 292 -14.84 -20.10 18.64
C GLU A 292 -14.25 -19.26 17.49
N LEU A 293 -12.94 -18.99 17.53
CA LEU A 293 -12.26 -18.10 16.60
C LEU A 293 -11.12 -18.81 15.85
N PRO A 294 -10.78 -18.37 14.62
CA PRO A 294 -9.70 -18.95 13.84
C PRO A 294 -8.35 -18.83 14.55
N GLN A 295 -7.46 -19.79 14.28
CA GLN A 295 -6.04 -19.62 14.58
C GLN A 295 -5.47 -18.44 13.75
N VAL A 296 -4.48 -17.71 14.27
CA VAL A 296 -3.83 -16.60 13.58
C VAL A 296 -2.35 -16.91 13.35
N LEU A 297 -1.89 -16.69 12.11
CA LEU A 297 -0.50 -16.88 11.69
C LEU A 297 0.00 -15.60 11.00
N GLY A 298 0.72 -14.75 11.73
CA GLY A 298 1.32 -13.54 11.20
C GLY A 298 2.73 -13.79 10.66
N LEU A 299 2.99 -13.39 9.41
CA LEU A 299 4.32 -13.48 8.77
C LEU A 299 4.90 -12.07 8.59
N THR A 300 6.18 -11.85 8.94
CA THR A 300 6.91 -10.60 8.64
C THR A 300 8.42 -10.80 8.73
N ALA A 301 9.19 -10.12 7.86
CA ALA A 301 10.65 -10.00 8.00
C ALA A 301 11.08 -8.90 8.99
N SER A 302 10.17 -7.99 9.37
CA SER A 302 10.45 -6.90 10.31
C SER A 302 9.18 -6.32 10.94
N PRO A 303 8.92 -6.55 12.25
CA PRO A 303 7.86 -5.86 13.00
C PRO A 303 8.06 -4.33 13.13
N GLY A 304 9.29 -3.84 12.92
CA GLY A 304 9.71 -2.45 13.12
C GLY A 304 9.82 -2.04 14.60
N THR A 305 10.05 -0.75 14.84
CA THR A 305 10.06 -0.18 16.21
C THR A 305 8.91 0.81 16.44
N GLY A 306 7.96 0.90 15.51
CA GLY A 306 6.83 1.84 15.57
C GLY A 306 7.20 3.31 15.36
N GLY A 307 8.50 3.62 15.30
CA GLY A 307 9.04 4.97 15.36
C GLY A 307 9.90 5.24 16.59
N ALA A 308 10.06 4.29 17.52
CA ALA A 308 10.82 4.39 18.76
C ALA A 308 12.31 4.75 18.58
N THR A 309 12.90 5.22 19.67
CA THR A 309 14.34 5.46 19.83
C THR A 309 14.91 4.91 21.14
N SER A 310 14.08 4.60 22.15
CA SER A 310 14.49 3.85 23.34
C SER A 310 14.21 2.35 23.20
N PHE A 311 14.85 1.54 24.04
CA PHE A 311 14.65 0.08 24.07
C PHE A 311 13.26 -0.29 24.62
N GLU A 312 12.81 0.46 25.61
CA GLU A 312 11.52 0.32 26.30
C GLU A 312 10.36 0.63 25.34
N GLU A 313 10.44 1.73 24.59
CA GLU A 313 9.50 2.08 23.53
C GLU A 313 9.44 1.00 22.42
N ALA A 314 10.59 0.41 22.08
CA ALA A 314 10.66 -0.64 21.07
C ALA A 314 10.03 -1.95 21.56
N VAL A 315 10.27 -2.35 22.81
CA VAL A 315 9.62 -3.50 23.45
C VAL A 315 8.10 -3.29 23.54
N GLU A 316 7.64 -2.10 23.92
CA GLU A 316 6.21 -1.77 23.93
C GLU A 316 5.58 -1.88 22.53
N HIS A 317 6.25 -1.42 21.47
CA HIS A 317 5.76 -1.60 20.10
C HIS A 317 5.68 -3.08 19.69
N ILE A 318 6.69 -3.91 19.99
CA ILE A 318 6.64 -5.36 19.71
C ILE A 318 5.47 -6.02 20.46
N LEU A 319 5.28 -5.71 21.74
CA LEU A 319 4.15 -6.19 22.55
C LEU A 319 2.80 -5.70 22.01
N GLN A 320 2.71 -4.47 21.49
CA GLN A 320 1.50 -3.94 20.87
C GLN A 320 1.16 -4.64 19.55
N ILE A 321 2.15 -4.98 18.71
CA ILE A 321 1.93 -5.81 17.51
C ILE A 321 1.45 -7.21 17.89
N CYS A 322 2.07 -7.83 18.90
CA CYS A 322 1.62 -9.12 19.43
C CYS A 322 0.18 -9.06 19.96
N ALA A 323 -0.16 -8.01 20.72
CA ALA A 323 -1.49 -7.82 21.27
C ALA A 323 -2.55 -7.63 20.17
N ASN A 324 -2.22 -6.88 19.11
CA ASN A 324 -3.10 -6.69 17.95
C ASN A 324 -3.32 -8.00 17.18
N LEU A 325 -2.30 -8.84 17.03
CA LEU A 325 -2.37 -10.12 16.30
C LEU A 325 -2.82 -11.31 17.16
N ASP A 326 -3.07 -11.09 18.45
CA ASP A 326 -3.38 -12.15 19.43
C ASP A 326 -2.30 -13.24 19.54
N THR A 327 -1.04 -12.84 19.37
CA THR A 327 0.13 -13.72 19.41
C THR A 327 0.33 -14.34 20.79
N GLU A 328 0.54 -15.66 20.83
CA GLU A 328 1.02 -16.38 22.01
C GLU A 328 2.55 -16.49 22.02
N LYS A 329 3.19 -16.66 20.85
CA LYS A 329 4.65 -16.70 20.73
C LYS A 329 5.17 -16.08 19.44
N ILE A 330 6.29 -15.35 19.56
CA ILE A 330 7.15 -14.97 18.43
C ILE A 330 8.15 -16.09 18.17
N THR A 331 8.06 -16.74 17.01
CA THR A 331 9.03 -17.73 16.54
C THR A 331 9.98 -17.09 15.53
N SER A 332 11.28 -17.36 15.68
CA SER A 332 12.34 -16.93 14.76
C SER A 332 13.40 -18.02 14.68
N VAL A 333 14.20 -18.06 13.61
CA VAL A 333 15.34 -18.99 13.51
C VAL A 333 16.38 -18.61 14.57
N GLN A 334 16.57 -19.48 15.57
CA GLN A 334 17.58 -19.32 16.62
C GLN A 334 18.68 -20.38 16.48
N ASP A 335 18.31 -21.67 16.42
CA ASP A 335 19.27 -22.78 16.36
C ASP A 335 20.03 -22.84 15.02
N GLU A 336 19.30 -22.72 13.90
CA GLU A 336 19.84 -22.84 12.53
C GLU A 336 20.27 -21.49 11.91
N ALA A 337 20.71 -20.54 12.74
CA ALA A 337 21.07 -19.19 12.29
C ALA A 337 22.20 -19.17 11.25
N GLN A 338 23.16 -20.09 11.34
CA GLN A 338 24.26 -20.23 10.37
C GLN A 338 23.78 -20.79 9.02
N HIS A 339 22.81 -21.71 9.03
CA HIS A 339 22.18 -22.22 7.82
C HIS A 339 21.41 -21.11 7.10
N LEU A 340 20.63 -20.30 7.84
CA LEU A 340 19.93 -19.15 7.28
C LEU A 340 20.89 -18.11 6.68
N GLN A 341 22.00 -17.81 7.37
CA GLN A 341 22.98 -16.83 6.90
C GLN A 341 23.76 -17.27 5.64
N SER A 342 23.93 -18.58 5.42
CA SER A 342 24.55 -19.12 4.21
C SER A 342 23.59 -19.21 3.01
N HIS A 343 22.29 -19.41 3.26
CA HIS A 343 21.28 -19.52 2.19
C HIS A 343 20.66 -18.19 1.77
N VAL A 344 20.68 -17.16 2.62
CA VAL A 344 20.13 -15.82 2.31
C VAL A 344 21.27 -14.80 2.23
N PRO A 345 21.87 -14.56 1.04
CA PRO A 345 22.96 -13.61 0.88
C PRO A 345 22.51 -12.19 1.23
N GLN A 346 23.33 -11.46 1.99
CA GLN A 346 23.06 -10.07 2.31
C GLN A 346 23.73 -9.14 1.30
N PRO A 347 23.01 -8.17 0.68
CA PRO A 347 23.59 -7.26 -0.27
C PRO A 347 24.58 -6.30 0.42
N LYS A 348 25.71 -6.05 -0.25
CA LYS A 348 26.71 -5.07 0.17
C LYS A 348 26.07 -3.67 0.19
N LYS A 349 25.94 -3.07 1.38
CA LYS A 349 25.43 -1.70 1.53
C LYS A 349 26.51 -0.68 1.19
N GLN A 350 26.14 0.36 0.44
CA GLN A 350 26.99 1.51 0.16
C GLN A 350 26.21 2.84 0.17
N TYR A 351 26.90 3.93 0.49
CA TYR A 351 26.34 5.29 0.55
C TYR A 351 26.86 6.11 -0.62
N ASP A 352 26.03 6.27 -1.65
CA ASP A 352 26.36 6.95 -2.89
C ASP A 352 26.01 8.44 -2.81
N LEU A 353 26.80 9.16 -2.00
CA LEU A 353 26.55 10.55 -1.68
C LEU A 353 26.89 11.49 -2.85
N CYS A 354 25.96 12.40 -3.17
CA CYS A 354 26.16 13.50 -4.11
C CYS A 354 26.25 14.85 -3.38
N GLN A 355 26.91 15.83 -3.98
CA GLN A 355 26.91 17.21 -3.48
C GLN A 355 25.69 17.99 -3.99
N GLU A 356 25.47 19.19 -3.48
CA GLU A 356 24.50 20.13 -4.07
C GLU A 356 25.02 20.71 -5.39
N ARG A 357 24.13 21.30 -6.21
CA ARG A 357 24.54 22.00 -7.43
C ARG A 357 25.36 23.24 -7.07
N VAL A 358 26.54 23.38 -7.66
CA VAL A 358 27.39 24.58 -7.49
C VAL A 358 26.67 25.84 -8.00
N GLN A 359 25.80 25.70 -9.02
CA GLN A 359 24.89 26.74 -9.51
C GLN A 359 23.57 26.10 -9.93
N ASP A 360 22.43 26.65 -9.47
CA ASP A 360 21.08 26.28 -9.91
C ASP A 360 20.32 27.52 -10.44
N PRO A 361 20.73 28.09 -11.59
CA PRO A 361 20.10 29.29 -12.13
C PRO A 361 18.63 29.09 -12.52
N PHE A 362 18.22 27.83 -12.76
CA PHE A 362 16.83 27.46 -13.00
C PHE A 362 16.02 27.58 -11.71
N GLY A 363 16.45 26.95 -10.61
CA GLY A 363 15.80 27.09 -9.30
C GLY A 363 15.80 28.53 -8.79
N GLU A 364 16.89 29.28 -8.97
CA GLU A 364 16.93 30.71 -8.62
C GLU A 364 15.97 31.57 -9.46
N GLN A 365 15.68 31.20 -10.72
CA GLN A 365 14.66 31.89 -11.49
C GLN A 365 13.25 31.55 -11.01
N LEU A 366 12.97 30.28 -10.68
CA LEU A 366 11.69 29.89 -10.08
C LEU A 366 11.45 30.60 -8.73
N LYS A 367 12.47 30.68 -7.86
CA LYS A 367 12.38 31.42 -6.58
C LYS A 367 12.02 32.89 -6.79
N LYS A 368 12.62 33.58 -7.77
CA LYS A 368 12.28 34.99 -8.09
C LYS A 368 10.82 35.14 -8.52
N MET A 369 10.31 34.23 -9.34
CA MET A 369 8.91 34.22 -9.76
C MET A 369 7.97 33.95 -8.56
N MET A 370 8.35 33.08 -7.63
CA MET A 370 7.61 32.87 -6.39
C MET A 370 7.57 34.14 -5.54
N VAL A 371 8.68 34.89 -5.41
CA VAL A 371 8.71 36.19 -4.72
C VAL A 371 7.80 37.21 -5.40
N GLN A 372 7.81 37.34 -6.72
CA GLN A 372 6.91 38.23 -7.47
C GLN A 372 5.42 37.90 -7.19
N ILE A 373 5.06 36.62 -7.15
CA ILE A 373 3.69 36.19 -6.85
C ILE A 373 3.32 36.47 -5.38
N GLN A 374 4.24 36.25 -4.44
CA GLN A 374 4.03 36.60 -3.02
C GLN A 374 3.91 38.12 -2.80
N GLN A 375 4.63 38.94 -3.55
CA GLN A 375 4.48 40.39 -3.55
C GLN A 375 3.12 40.80 -4.09
N TYR A 376 2.68 40.24 -5.22
CA TYR A 376 1.34 40.48 -5.77
C TYR A 376 0.21 40.06 -4.82
N MET A 377 0.43 39.06 -3.95
CA MET A 377 -0.54 38.67 -2.91
C MET A 377 -0.72 39.69 -1.78
N GLU A 378 0.21 40.64 -1.62
CA GLU A 378 0.16 41.73 -0.61
C GLU A 378 -0.01 41.23 0.84
N LYS A 379 0.38 39.98 1.12
CA LYS A 379 0.10 39.31 2.40
C LYS A 379 1.36 39.23 3.29
N PRO A 380 1.33 39.81 4.51
CA PRO A 380 2.44 39.67 5.45
C PRO A 380 2.53 38.25 6.03
N GLY A 381 3.71 37.87 6.51
CA GLY A 381 3.94 36.59 7.21
C GLY A 381 3.96 35.35 6.31
N LEU A 382 4.14 35.50 5.00
CA LEU A 382 4.32 34.37 4.08
C LEU A 382 5.66 33.64 4.32
N PRO A 383 5.72 32.31 4.08
CA PRO A 383 6.96 31.54 4.13
C PRO A 383 7.91 31.89 2.99
N TRP A 384 9.21 31.73 3.23
CA TRP A 384 10.30 31.96 2.27
C TRP A 384 11.15 30.69 2.02
N ASP A 385 10.81 29.58 2.68
CA ASP A 385 11.45 28.26 2.61
C ASP A 385 11.09 27.50 1.31
N PHE A 386 11.22 28.19 0.15
CA PHE A 386 10.88 27.67 -1.19
C PHE A 386 11.59 26.34 -1.53
N GLY A 387 10.89 25.46 -2.24
CA GLY A 387 11.41 24.16 -2.66
C GLY A 387 11.40 23.11 -1.55
N THR A 388 10.60 23.31 -0.50
CA THR A 388 10.52 22.39 0.65
C THR A 388 9.14 21.81 0.85
N GLN A 389 9.09 20.70 1.59
CA GLN A 389 7.84 20.06 2.03
C GLN A 389 7.08 20.93 3.06
N ILE A 390 7.79 21.79 3.82
CA ILE A 390 7.23 22.69 4.83
C ILE A 390 6.50 23.86 4.14
N TYR A 391 7.12 24.43 3.10
CA TYR A 391 6.46 25.42 2.24
C TYR A 391 5.22 24.84 1.57
N GLU A 392 5.28 23.61 1.03
CA GLU A 392 4.09 22.97 0.43
C GLU A 392 2.93 22.86 1.44
N GLN A 393 3.22 22.43 2.68
CA GLN A 393 2.22 22.37 3.75
C GLN A 393 1.62 23.75 4.06
N ARG A 394 2.48 24.76 4.28
CA ARG A 394 2.05 26.14 4.60
C ARG A 394 1.23 26.79 3.49
N ILE A 395 1.61 26.59 2.23
CA ILE A 395 0.88 27.18 1.09
C ILE A 395 -0.44 26.45 0.83
N VAL A 396 -0.49 25.13 1.03
CA VAL A 396 -1.73 24.33 0.98
C VAL A 396 -2.68 24.67 2.13
N GLU A 397 -2.18 25.04 3.31
CA GLU A 397 -3.03 25.61 4.36
C GLU A 397 -3.52 27.03 4.03
N LEU A 398 -2.71 27.85 3.38
CA LEU A 398 -3.12 29.18 2.95
C LEU A 398 -4.21 29.10 1.86
N GLU A 399 -4.10 28.16 0.92
CA GLU A 399 -5.13 27.85 -0.08
C GLU A 399 -6.48 27.52 0.57
N LYS A 400 -6.48 26.65 1.60
CA LYS A 400 -7.66 26.27 2.39
C LYS A 400 -8.29 27.44 3.12
N ARG A 401 -7.49 28.19 3.90
CA ARG A 401 -7.97 29.37 4.64
C ARG A 401 -8.51 30.44 3.68
N ALA A 402 -7.90 30.59 2.51
CA ALA A 402 -8.40 31.49 1.47
C ALA A 402 -9.70 30.99 0.81
N ALA A 403 -9.90 29.67 0.66
CA ALA A 403 -11.19 29.12 0.24
C ALA A 403 -12.30 29.36 1.29
N GLU A 404 -11.97 29.12 2.57
CA GLU A 404 -12.87 29.29 3.73
C GLU A 404 -13.35 30.74 3.89
N MET A 405 -12.44 31.71 3.68
CA MET A 405 -12.73 33.15 3.68
C MET A 405 -13.14 33.72 2.31
N PHE A 406 -13.34 32.87 1.28
CA PHE A 406 -13.62 33.26 -0.11
C PHE A 406 -12.66 34.30 -0.75
N CYS A 407 -11.40 34.34 -0.30
CA CYS A 407 -10.37 35.23 -0.84
C CYS A 407 -9.76 34.67 -2.14
N ARG A 408 -10.46 34.81 -3.28
CA ARG A 408 -10.07 34.25 -4.60
C ARG A 408 -8.61 34.58 -4.97
N LYS A 409 -8.19 35.85 -4.89
CA LYS A 409 -6.79 36.29 -5.16
C LYS A 409 -5.77 35.46 -4.39
N THR A 410 -5.92 35.35 -3.07
CA THR A 410 -5.00 34.58 -2.21
C THR A 410 -5.02 33.10 -2.56
N ARG A 411 -6.20 32.51 -2.83
CA ARG A 411 -6.34 31.08 -3.16
C ARG A 411 -5.66 30.73 -4.48
N VAL A 412 -5.91 31.50 -5.53
CA VAL A 412 -5.34 31.24 -6.88
C VAL A 412 -3.81 31.39 -6.83
N CYS A 413 -3.28 32.47 -6.22
CA CYS A 413 -1.84 32.61 -6.06
C CYS A 413 -1.21 31.49 -5.20
N ALA A 414 -1.87 31.03 -4.13
CA ALA A 414 -1.38 29.91 -3.32
C ALA A 414 -1.30 28.59 -4.12
N LEU A 415 -2.29 28.33 -4.98
CA LEU A 415 -2.31 27.17 -5.88
C LEU A 415 -1.18 27.22 -6.92
N HIS A 416 -0.89 28.39 -7.48
CA HIS A 416 0.23 28.58 -8.42
C HIS A 416 1.59 28.51 -7.70
N LEU A 417 1.74 29.11 -6.52
CA LEU A 417 2.94 28.99 -5.69
C LEU A 417 3.23 27.54 -5.31
N ARG A 418 2.20 26.73 -5.05
CA ARG A 418 2.37 25.28 -4.88
C ARG A 418 2.97 24.64 -6.13
N LYS A 419 2.53 25.01 -7.33
CA LYS A 419 3.08 24.47 -8.60
C LYS A 419 4.54 24.87 -8.84
N TYR A 420 4.94 26.09 -8.48
CA TYR A 420 6.35 26.47 -8.48
C TYR A 420 7.17 25.70 -7.42
N ASN A 421 6.60 25.41 -6.25
CA ASN A 421 7.24 24.57 -5.24
C ASN A 421 7.37 23.10 -5.69
N ASP A 422 6.35 22.54 -6.35
CA ASP A 422 6.41 21.22 -7.00
C ASP A 422 7.57 21.18 -8.01
N ALA A 423 7.71 22.21 -8.85
CA ALA A 423 8.78 22.31 -9.84
C ALA A 423 10.18 22.41 -9.21
N LEU A 424 10.34 23.12 -8.09
CA LEU A 424 11.60 23.12 -7.32
C LEU A 424 11.94 21.75 -6.73
N LEU A 425 10.94 21.04 -6.18
CA LEU A 425 11.12 19.66 -5.68
C LEU A 425 11.48 18.68 -6.81
N ILE A 426 10.88 18.84 -7.99
CA ILE A 426 11.23 18.07 -9.20
C ILE A 426 12.66 18.41 -9.63
N ASN A 427 13.08 19.68 -9.61
CA ASN A 427 14.45 20.09 -9.97
C ASN A 427 15.51 19.49 -9.02
N ASP A 428 15.23 19.40 -7.71
CA ASP A 428 16.15 18.74 -6.78
C ASP A 428 16.27 17.23 -7.03
N THR A 429 15.19 16.61 -7.53
CA THR A 429 15.08 15.17 -7.69
C THR A 429 15.59 14.69 -9.06
N VAL A 430 15.23 15.34 -10.16
CA VAL A 430 15.51 14.89 -11.55
C VAL A 430 16.06 16.05 -12.39
N ARG A 431 15.73 16.14 -13.70
CA ARG A 431 16.27 17.17 -14.61
C ARG A 431 15.47 18.46 -14.50
N MET A 432 16.10 19.59 -14.84
CA MET A 432 15.41 20.88 -14.99
C MET A 432 14.28 20.82 -16.03
N ILE A 433 14.43 20.03 -17.11
CA ILE A 433 13.41 19.91 -18.15
C ILE A 433 12.13 19.22 -17.66
N ASP A 434 12.23 18.27 -16.71
CA ASP A 434 11.05 17.63 -16.09
C ASP A 434 10.27 18.65 -15.24
N ALA A 435 10.99 19.53 -14.52
CA ALA A 435 10.39 20.62 -13.74
C ALA A 435 9.76 21.71 -14.63
N PHE A 436 10.41 22.06 -15.74
CA PHE A 436 9.88 22.98 -16.75
C PHE A 436 8.59 22.43 -17.38
N GLN A 437 8.59 21.16 -17.82
CA GLN A 437 7.43 20.51 -18.40
C GLN A 437 6.25 20.45 -17.43
N CYS A 438 6.49 20.25 -16.12
CA CYS A 438 5.45 20.29 -15.10
C CYS A 438 4.72 21.65 -15.03
N LEU A 439 5.47 22.76 -15.12
CA LEU A 439 4.89 24.11 -15.17
C LEU A 439 4.23 24.40 -16.53
N GLN A 440 4.88 24.03 -17.63
CA GLN A 440 4.34 24.23 -18.98
C GLN A 440 3.00 23.51 -19.16
N GLN A 441 2.88 22.25 -18.73
CA GLN A 441 1.63 21.49 -18.73
C GLN A 441 0.55 22.19 -17.90
N PHE A 442 0.90 22.68 -16.70
CA PHE A 442 -0.02 23.38 -15.82
C PHE A 442 -0.58 24.68 -16.43
N TYR A 443 0.26 25.49 -17.09
CA TYR A 443 -0.19 26.73 -17.76
C TYR A 443 -0.81 26.50 -19.15
N SER A 444 -0.54 25.36 -19.82
CA SER A 444 -1.16 24.99 -21.10
C SER A 444 -2.61 24.50 -20.98
N ALA A 445 -3.10 24.25 -19.76
CA ALA A 445 -4.48 23.85 -19.53
C ALA A 445 -5.43 25.05 -19.74
N GLU A 446 -6.09 25.08 -20.89
CA GLU A 446 -6.91 26.22 -21.33
C GLU A 446 -8.10 26.52 -20.39
N ARG A 447 -8.46 27.80 -20.36
CA ARG A 447 -9.69 28.34 -19.76
C ARG A 447 -10.13 29.52 -20.61
N ASP A 448 -11.41 29.53 -20.99
CA ASP A 448 -11.99 30.53 -21.88
C ASP A 448 -12.10 31.90 -21.19
N GLU A 449 -12.40 31.89 -19.90
CA GLU A 449 -12.41 33.07 -19.02
C GLU A 449 -11.24 32.99 -18.04
N LYS A 450 -10.44 34.07 -17.96
CA LYS A 450 -9.27 34.20 -17.08
C LYS A 450 -9.41 35.47 -16.25
N ASP A 451 -9.42 35.36 -14.93
CA ASP A 451 -9.53 36.54 -14.05
C ASP A 451 -8.22 37.37 -14.01
N PRO A 452 -8.22 38.62 -13.50
CA PRO A 452 -7.02 39.46 -13.49
C PRO A 452 -5.82 38.90 -12.69
N THR A 453 -6.06 38.01 -11.72
CA THR A 453 -5.00 37.27 -11.02
C THR A 453 -4.48 36.13 -11.88
N GLU A 454 -5.34 35.37 -12.56
CA GLU A 454 -4.92 34.35 -13.54
C GLU A 454 -4.15 34.96 -14.72
N GLN A 455 -4.57 36.13 -15.22
CA GLN A 455 -3.86 36.89 -16.25
C GLN A 455 -2.44 37.28 -15.81
N PHE A 456 -2.29 37.87 -14.60
CA PHE A 456 -0.98 38.21 -14.03
C PHE A 456 -0.09 36.97 -13.88
N LEU A 457 -0.64 35.85 -13.38
CA LEU A 457 0.09 34.60 -13.17
C LEU A 457 0.55 33.94 -14.48
N ILE A 458 -0.25 34.03 -15.54
CA ILE A 458 0.09 33.55 -16.88
C ILE A 458 1.15 34.45 -17.53
N ALA A 459 1.02 35.77 -17.45
CA ALA A 459 2.01 36.72 -17.97
C ALA A 459 3.37 36.50 -17.30
N THR A 460 3.40 36.41 -15.97
CA THR A 460 4.60 36.09 -15.17
C THR A 460 5.29 34.82 -15.66
N PHE A 461 4.51 33.78 -16.03
CA PHE A 461 5.08 32.54 -16.57
C PHE A 461 5.64 32.73 -18.00
N GLU A 462 4.88 33.29 -18.93
CA GLU A 462 5.30 33.42 -20.33
C GLU A 462 6.51 34.35 -20.51
N GLU A 463 6.58 35.46 -19.77
CA GLU A 463 7.76 36.35 -19.71
C GLU A 463 9.06 35.60 -19.35
N ASN A 464 8.94 34.56 -18.53
CA ASN A 464 10.06 33.75 -18.06
C ASN A 464 10.22 32.42 -18.83
N ARG A 465 9.22 31.97 -19.60
CA ARG A 465 9.17 30.62 -20.17
C ARG A 465 10.36 30.31 -21.07
N ALA A 466 10.71 31.22 -21.98
CA ALA A 466 11.86 31.03 -22.88
C ALA A 466 13.20 30.93 -22.11
N ARG A 467 13.37 31.72 -21.04
CA ARG A 467 14.54 31.68 -20.17
C ARG A 467 14.62 30.38 -19.38
N LEU A 468 13.51 29.94 -18.79
CA LEU A 468 13.43 28.66 -18.07
C LEU A 468 13.72 27.47 -19.00
N GLN A 469 13.19 27.50 -20.23
CA GLN A 469 13.42 26.46 -21.23
C GLN A 469 14.90 26.41 -21.67
N ALA A 470 15.54 27.56 -21.89
CA ALA A 470 16.96 27.64 -22.24
C ALA A 470 17.86 27.13 -21.11
N LEU A 471 17.61 27.55 -19.86
CA LEU A 471 18.33 27.05 -18.68
C LEU A 471 18.12 25.54 -18.50
N ALA A 472 16.92 25.03 -18.76
CA ALA A 472 16.59 23.62 -18.59
C ALA A 472 17.27 22.67 -19.60
N GLY A 473 17.78 23.19 -20.72
CA GLY A 473 18.58 22.46 -21.70
C GLY A 473 20.10 22.57 -21.48
N ASP A 474 20.58 23.35 -20.52
CA ASP A 474 22.00 23.61 -20.30
C ASP A 474 22.64 22.56 -19.38
N GLN A 475 23.46 21.69 -19.98
CA GLN A 475 24.16 20.59 -19.29
C GLN A 475 25.08 21.07 -18.16
N ARG A 476 25.52 22.34 -18.16
CA ARG A 476 26.40 22.90 -17.11
C ARG A 476 25.75 22.96 -15.73
N TYR A 477 24.42 22.81 -15.66
CA TYR A 477 23.63 22.83 -14.42
C TYR A 477 22.93 21.49 -14.15
N GLU A 478 23.45 20.38 -14.67
CA GLU A 478 22.91 19.04 -14.42
C GLU A 478 22.85 18.70 -12.91
N ASN A 479 21.94 17.77 -12.56
CA ASN A 479 21.72 17.34 -11.18
C ASN A 479 22.75 16.28 -10.75
N PRO A 480 23.58 16.52 -9.70
CA PRO A 480 24.56 15.56 -9.20
C PRO A 480 23.96 14.21 -8.77
N ARG A 481 22.67 14.16 -8.39
CA ARG A 481 21.96 12.89 -8.12
C ARG A 481 21.91 12.00 -9.37
N LEU A 482 21.71 12.59 -10.56
CA LEU A 482 21.64 11.86 -11.84
C LEU A 482 23.01 11.40 -12.31
N GLY A 483 24.03 12.26 -12.27
CA GLY A 483 25.41 11.85 -12.61
C GLY A 483 25.95 10.75 -11.70
N LYS A 484 25.59 10.77 -10.41
CA LYS A 484 25.92 9.68 -9.47
C LYS A 484 25.15 8.40 -9.77
N LEU A 485 23.88 8.49 -10.18
CA LEU A 485 23.08 7.35 -10.65
C LEU A 485 23.66 6.74 -11.94
N GLU A 486 24.12 7.57 -12.88
CA GLU A 486 24.77 7.10 -14.12
C GLU A 486 26.02 6.28 -13.83
N GLY A 487 26.84 6.73 -12.87
CA GLY A 487 28.02 6.00 -12.40
C GLY A 487 27.67 4.59 -11.90
N ILE A 488 26.70 4.50 -10.99
CA ILE A 488 26.22 3.23 -10.40
C ILE A 488 25.65 2.31 -11.49
N LEU A 489 24.82 2.85 -12.39
CA LEU A 489 24.22 2.05 -13.46
C LEU A 489 25.28 1.56 -14.45
N ARG A 490 26.28 2.37 -14.80
CA ARG A 490 27.38 1.94 -15.68
C ARG A 490 28.26 0.87 -15.02
N GLU A 491 28.63 1.08 -13.75
CA GLU A 491 29.45 0.13 -12.96
C GLU A 491 28.80 -1.26 -12.84
N HIS A 492 27.47 -1.32 -12.71
CA HIS A 492 26.78 -2.58 -12.47
C HIS A 492 26.09 -3.20 -13.69
N PHE A 493 25.79 -2.46 -14.76
CA PHE A 493 25.15 -3.04 -15.97
C PHE A 493 26.15 -3.43 -17.08
N GLU A 494 27.44 -3.21 -16.86
CA GLU A 494 28.53 -3.80 -17.65
C GLU A 494 29.05 -5.09 -16.96
N PRO A 495 29.12 -6.25 -17.64
CA PRO A 495 28.75 -6.51 -19.04
C PRO A 495 27.24 -6.56 -19.27
N VAL A 496 26.84 -6.13 -20.46
CA VAL A 496 25.43 -5.91 -20.85
C VAL A 496 24.56 -7.13 -20.60
N GLY A 497 23.55 -6.96 -19.74
CA GLY A 497 22.50 -7.94 -19.51
C GLY A 497 22.75 -8.94 -18.39
N ALA A 498 23.92 -8.93 -17.73
CA ALA A 498 24.19 -9.77 -16.57
C ALA A 498 23.41 -9.33 -15.31
N SER A 499 23.20 -8.03 -15.14
CA SER A 499 22.56 -7.45 -13.95
C SER A 499 21.09 -7.13 -14.15
N ARG A 500 20.34 -7.22 -13.05
CA ARG A 500 18.90 -6.95 -12.96
C ARG A 500 18.61 -6.11 -11.71
N GLY A 501 18.05 -4.91 -11.90
CA GLY A 501 18.04 -3.88 -10.85
C GLY A 501 16.72 -3.13 -10.63
N ILE A 502 16.58 -2.57 -9.43
CA ILE A 502 15.43 -1.74 -9.04
C ILE A 502 15.92 -0.41 -8.44
N VAL A 503 15.50 0.70 -9.04
CA VAL A 503 15.71 2.07 -8.54
C VAL A 503 14.41 2.56 -7.93
N PHE A 504 14.34 2.60 -6.59
CA PHE A 504 13.18 3.09 -5.86
C PHE A 504 13.20 4.61 -5.73
N THR A 505 12.07 5.26 -6.01
CA THR A 505 11.90 6.72 -5.95
C THR A 505 10.54 7.14 -5.39
N LYS A 506 10.48 8.33 -4.77
CA LYS A 506 9.33 8.80 -3.95
C LYS A 506 8.03 8.98 -4.73
N THR A 507 8.09 9.29 -6.03
CA THR A 507 6.88 9.66 -6.81
C THR A 507 6.85 9.01 -8.20
N ARG A 508 5.64 8.80 -8.74
CA ARG A 508 5.47 8.33 -10.12
C ARG A 508 6.09 9.27 -11.16
N GLN A 509 5.97 10.57 -10.94
CA GLN A 509 6.55 11.58 -11.84
C GLN A 509 8.08 11.45 -11.86
N SER A 510 8.71 11.24 -10.70
CA SER A 510 10.14 10.93 -10.59
C SER A 510 10.50 9.64 -11.33
N ALA A 511 9.70 8.58 -11.22
CA ALA A 511 9.95 7.32 -11.93
C ALA A 511 9.90 7.48 -13.47
N HIS A 512 8.86 8.14 -13.99
CA HIS A 512 8.78 8.43 -15.44
C HIS A 512 9.87 9.39 -15.93
N SER A 513 10.26 10.37 -15.10
CA SER A 513 11.36 11.30 -15.42
C SER A 513 12.71 10.59 -15.43
N LEU A 514 12.96 9.64 -14.52
CA LEU A 514 14.17 8.81 -14.50
C LEU A 514 14.23 7.86 -15.71
N LEU A 515 13.11 7.25 -16.11
CA LEU A 515 13.04 6.47 -17.35
C LEU A 515 13.36 7.34 -18.58
N SER A 516 12.74 8.51 -18.66
CA SER A 516 12.95 9.47 -19.74
C SER A 516 14.37 10.06 -19.73
N TRP A 517 15.02 10.19 -18.58
CA TRP A 517 16.44 10.53 -18.45
C TRP A 517 17.31 9.41 -19.03
N LEU A 518 17.15 8.16 -18.56
CA LEU A 518 17.93 7.02 -19.03
C LEU A 518 17.82 6.83 -20.55
N GLN A 519 16.62 6.99 -21.13
CA GLN A 519 16.40 6.91 -22.58
C GLN A 519 17.13 8.02 -23.36
N THR A 520 17.37 9.20 -22.75
CA THR A 520 18.16 10.29 -23.35
C THR A 520 19.67 10.19 -23.09
N THR A 521 20.09 9.38 -22.11
CA THR A 521 21.50 9.26 -21.68
C THR A 521 22.22 8.22 -22.53
N ALA A 522 23.07 8.68 -23.46
CA ALA A 522 23.68 7.86 -24.52
C ALA A 522 24.47 6.63 -24.01
N THR A 523 25.11 6.73 -22.85
CA THR A 523 25.88 5.65 -22.19
C THR A 523 25.01 4.48 -21.70
N LEU A 524 23.73 4.74 -21.38
CA LEU A 524 22.83 3.78 -20.72
C LEU A 524 21.84 3.11 -21.67
N GLN A 525 21.89 3.38 -22.98
CA GLN A 525 20.91 2.90 -23.97
C GLN A 525 20.82 1.36 -24.11
N HIS A 526 21.78 0.62 -23.57
CA HIS A 526 21.76 -0.85 -23.52
C HIS A 526 20.87 -1.41 -22.40
N ILE A 527 20.43 -0.56 -21.45
CA ILE A 527 19.61 -0.96 -20.29
C ILE A 527 18.13 -0.94 -20.67
N ARG A 528 17.45 -2.09 -20.52
CA ARG A 528 16.03 -2.29 -20.83
C ARG A 528 15.19 -1.92 -19.62
N ALA A 529 14.99 -0.61 -19.46
CA ALA A 529 14.31 -0.02 -18.31
C ALA A 529 12.80 0.18 -18.54
N THR A 530 12.00 0.09 -17.49
CA THR A 530 10.62 0.61 -17.46
C THR A 530 10.24 1.16 -16.07
N VAL A 531 9.00 1.62 -15.92
CA VAL A 531 8.43 2.14 -14.66
C VAL A 531 7.50 1.11 -14.02
N LEU A 532 7.51 1.01 -12.68
CA LEU A 532 6.55 0.23 -11.90
C LEU A 532 5.88 1.08 -10.80
N THR A 533 4.55 1.19 -10.84
CA THR A 533 3.79 2.01 -9.88
C THR A 533 2.45 1.37 -9.50
N GLY A 534 2.03 1.53 -8.24
CA GLY A 534 0.74 1.01 -7.77
C GLY A 534 -0.46 1.77 -8.34
N ALA A 535 -1.66 1.19 -8.25
CA ALA A 535 -2.85 1.60 -9.02
C ALA A 535 -3.59 2.88 -8.58
N GLY A 536 -3.22 3.54 -7.47
CA GLY A 536 -4.01 4.66 -6.92
C GLY A 536 -4.14 5.88 -7.84
N TYR A 537 -5.35 6.35 -8.12
CA TYR A 537 -5.60 7.44 -9.08
C TYR A 537 -5.05 8.82 -8.61
N SER A 538 -4.39 9.56 -9.51
CA SER A 538 -4.07 10.99 -9.31
C SER A 538 -4.06 11.76 -10.64
N ASN A 539 -4.34 13.07 -10.60
CA ASN A 539 -4.38 13.91 -11.82
C ASN A 539 -2.98 14.23 -12.39
N GLN A 540 -1.88 13.84 -11.74
CA GLN A 540 -0.51 14.18 -12.15
C GLN A 540 0.17 13.12 -13.01
N THR A 541 -0.30 11.86 -12.98
CA THR A 541 0.33 10.72 -13.67
C THR A 541 -0.68 9.64 -13.97
N ARG A 542 -0.53 8.94 -15.11
CA ARG A 542 -1.21 7.67 -15.35
C ARG A 542 -0.81 6.69 -14.24
N HIS A 543 -1.78 5.96 -13.72
CA HIS A 543 -1.56 4.82 -12.82
C HIS A 543 -1.42 3.55 -13.67
N MET A 544 -0.73 2.53 -13.16
CA MET A 544 -0.72 1.20 -13.77
C MET A 544 -1.78 0.32 -13.09
N THR A 545 -2.53 -0.44 -13.87
CA THR A 545 -3.49 -1.46 -13.38
C THR A 545 -2.78 -2.73 -12.90
N GLN A 546 -3.54 -3.70 -12.36
CA GLN A 546 -3.01 -5.01 -11.94
C GLN A 546 -2.27 -5.69 -13.10
N ASN A 547 -2.93 -5.79 -14.26
CA ASN A 547 -2.36 -6.42 -15.47
C ASN A 547 -1.10 -5.68 -15.95
N GLU A 548 -1.14 -4.34 -16.05
CA GLU A 548 0.03 -3.53 -16.47
C GLU A 548 1.22 -3.67 -15.51
N GLN A 549 0.98 -3.91 -14.21
CA GLN A 549 2.03 -4.22 -13.23
C GLN A 549 2.57 -5.65 -13.43
N GLN A 550 1.69 -6.64 -13.65
CA GLN A 550 2.05 -8.04 -13.86
C GLN A 550 2.84 -8.26 -15.15
N ASP A 551 2.45 -7.64 -16.26
CA ASP A 551 3.18 -7.70 -17.53
C ASP A 551 4.62 -7.17 -17.38
N VAL A 552 4.81 -6.10 -16.60
CA VAL A 552 6.14 -5.53 -16.28
C VAL A 552 6.92 -6.46 -15.35
N ILE A 553 6.31 -6.99 -14.29
CA ILE A 553 6.94 -7.93 -13.36
C ILE A 553 7.38 -9.21 -14.08
N LYS A 554 6.54 -9.74 -14.96
CA LYS A 554 6.82 -10.92 -15.79
C LYS A 554 7.98 -10.67 -16.74
N GLN A 555 7.93 -9.61 -17.54
CA GLN A 555 9.02 -9.24 -18.45
C GLN A 555 10.34 -8.97 -17.72
N PHE A 556 10.30 -8.46 -16.48
CA PHE A 556 11.48 -8.30 -15.65
C PHE A 556 12.03 -9.65 -15.16
N ARG A 557 11.17 -10.54 -14.65
CA ARG A 557 11.54 -11.90 -14.23
C ARG A 557 12.08 -12.75 -15.39
N GLU A 558 11.55 -12.58 -16.60
CA GLU A 558 12.02 -13.20 -17.84
C GLU A 558 13.29 -12.54 -18.43
N GLY A 559 13.77 -11.44 -17.84
CA GLY A 559 14.97 -10.72 -18.29
C GLY A 559 14.79 -9.89 -19.56
N ALA A 560 13.59 -9.87 -20.15
CA ALA A 560 13.23 -8.96 -21.25
C ALA A 560 13.40 -7.49 -20.82
N LEU A 561 13.06 -7.18 -19.57
CA LEU A 561 13.45 -5.97 -18.86
C LEU A 561 14.56 -6.30 -17.85
N ASN A 562 15.47 -5.36 -17.61
CA ASN A 562 16.51 -5.52 -16.58
C ASN A 562 16.71 -4.32 -15.65
N LEU A 563 15.93 -3.22 -15.81
CA LEU A 563 15.85 -2.15 -14.80
C LEU A 563 14.41 -1.71 -14.54
N LEU A 564 14.02 -1.57 -13.26
CA LEU A 564 12.74 -0.96 -12.86
C LEU A 564 12.98 0.37 -12.14
N PHE A 565 12.35 1.44 -12.63
CA PHE A 565 12.14 2.66 -11.86
C PHE A 565 10.83 2.53 -11.09
N SER A 566 10.92 2.19 -9.81
CA SER A 566 9.76 1.82 -8.99
C SER A 566 9.39 2.88 -7.95
N THR A 567 8.12 2.91 -7.60
CA THR A 567 7.65 3.48 -6.32
C THR A 567 7.61 2.39 -5.24
N SER A 568 7.12 2.69 -4.03
CA SER A 568 7.05 1.74 -2.91
C SER A 568 6.22 0.47 -3.17
N VAL A 569 5.48 0.40 -4.29
CA VAL A 569 4.71 -0.79 -4.72
C VAL A 569 5.53 -2.08 -4.74
N ALA A 570 6.83 -1.99 -5.02
CA ALA A 570 7.74 -3.14 -5.13
C ALA A 570 8.75 -3.25 -3.97
N GLU A 571 8.64 -2.42 -2.92
CA GLU A 571 9.51 -2.55 -1.74
C GLU A 571 9.16 -3.84 -0.96
N GLU A 572 7.86 -4.14 -0.85
CA GLU A 572 7.30 -5.33 -0.21
C GLU A 572 6.80 -6.36 -1.24
N GLY A 573 6.74 -7.64 -0.85
CA GLY A 573 6.07 -8.72 -1.59
C GLY A 573 6.75 -9.25 -2.87
N LEU A 574 7.28 -8.37 -3.72
CA LEU A 574 7.73 -8.74 -5.06
C LEU A 574 8.92 -9.71 -5.07
N ASP A 575 8.74 -10.93 -5.58
CA ASP A 575 9.80 -11.94 -5.65
C ASP A 575 10.51 -12.01 -7.01
N ILE A 576 11.81 -11.71 -6.97
CA ILE A 576 12.74 -11.75 -8.11
C ILE A 576 14.13 -12.19 -7.58
N PRO A 577 14.45 -13.50 -7.55
CA PRO A 577 15.71 -14.03 -7.00
C PRO A 577 16.98 -13.45 -7.63
N GLU A 578 16.98 -13.26 -8.94
CA GLU A 578 18.15 -12.83 -9.74
C GLU A 578 18.34 -11.30 -9.75
N CYS A 579 17.58 -10.56 -8.93
CA CYS A 579 17.78 -9.12 -8.76
C CYS A 579 19.05 -8.87 -7.92
N ASN A 580 20.05 -8.20 -8.51
CA ASN A 580 21.38 -8.03 -7.94
C ASN A 580 21.73 -6.58 -7.55
N ILE A 581 20.90 -5.59 -7.90
CA ILE A 581 21.11 -4.20 -7.48
C ILE A 581 19.81 -3.51 -7.06
N VAL A 582 19.82 -2.93 -5.86
CA VAL A 582 18.77 -2.02 -5.39
C VAL A 582 19.38 -0.64 -5.12
N VAL A 583 18.84 0.40 -5.75
CA VAL A 583 19.21 1.80 -5.50
C VAL A 583 18.03 2.54 -4.89
N ARG A 584 18.24 3.20 -3.76
CA ARG A 584 17.21 4.03 -3.11
C ARG A 584 17.51 5.50 -3.35
N TYR A 585 16.74 6.09 -4.26
CA TYR A 585 17.02 7.40 -4.85
C TYR A 585 16.32 8.51 -4.06
N GLY A 586 17.06 9.18 -3.18
CA GLY A 586 16.57 10.31 -2.37
C GLY A 586 15.40 9.96 -1.44
N LEU A 587 15.37 8.72 -0.93
CA LEU A 587 14.26 8.22 -0.12
C LEU A 587 14.38 8.57 1.36
N MET A 588 13.22 8.68 2.00
CA MET A 588 13.06 9.05 3.42
C MET A 588 11.93 8.19 4.01
N THR A 589 12.28 7.03 4.58
CA THR A 589 11.33 6.01 5.07
C THR A 589 11.61 5.62 6.52
N ASN A 590 10.81 4.69 7.05
CA ASN A 590 11.10 3.94 8.26
C ASN A 590 12.08 2.77 7.99
N GLU A 591 12.47 2.10 9.08
CA GLU A 591 13.33 0.92 9.13
C GLU A 591 12.75 -0.32 8.41
N ILE A 592 11.42 -0.48 8.40
CA ILE A 592 10.74 -1.58 7.69
C ILE A 592 10.95 -1.47 6.18
N ALA A 593 10.61 -0.34 5.56
CA ALA A 593 10.77 -0.16 4.12
C ALA A 593 12.26 -0.20 3.68
N MET A 594 13.19 0.19 4.57
CA MET A 594 14.62 0.00 4.35
C MET A 594 14.99 -1.50 4.26
N MET A 595 14.54 -2.31 5.23
CA MET A 595 14.76 -3.76 5.24
C MET A 595 14.09 -4.46 4.04
N GLN A 596 12.85 -4.08 3.73
CA GLN A 596 12.05 -4.65 2.65
C GLN A 596 12.63 -4.36 1.27
N ALA A 597 12.97 -3.09 0.98
CA ALA A 597 13.66 -2.72 -0.25
C ALA A 597 15.03 -3.44 -0.38
N ARG A 598 15.78 -3.56 0.71
CA ARG A 598 17.05 -4.32 0.75
C ARG A 598 16.83 -5.80 0.43
N GLY A 599 15.75 -6.40 0.93
CA GLY A 599 15.33 -7.79 0.67
C GLY A 599 14.86 -8.08 -0.77
N ARG A 600 14.90 -7.09 -1.68
CA ARG A 600 14.72 -7.28 -3.13
C ARG A 600 16.04 -7.49 -3.88
N ALA A 601 17.20 -7.24 -3.26
CA ALA A 601 18.50 -7.62 -3.81
C ALA A 601 18.89 -8.99 -3.24
N ARG A 602 18.68 -10.04 -4.04
CA ARG A 602 18.64 -11.46 -3.61
C ARG A 602 19.74 -12.33 -4.23
N ALA A 603 20.35 -11.90 -5.33
CA ALA A 603 21.43 -12.64 -5.97
C ALA A 603 22.72 -12.63 -5.13
N GLU A 604 23.62 -13.58 -5.37
CA GLU A 604 24.99 -13.49 -4.85
C GLU A 604 25.68 -12.20 -5.32
N ASN A 605 26.56 -11.66 -4.47
CA ASN A 605 27.29 -10.40 -4.71
C ASN A 605 26.39 -9.16 -4.94
N SER A 606 25.12 -9.22 -4.52
CA SER A 606 24.17 -8.11 -4.63
C SER A 606 24.65 -6.80 -3.97
N VAL A 607 24.21 -5.66 -4.51
CA VAL A 607 24.51 -4.31 -3.98
C VAL A 607 23.23 -3.56 -3.59
N TYR A 608 23.29 -2.89 -2.44
CA TYR A 608 22.25 -1.98 -1.95
C TYR A 608 22.83 -0.58 -1.80
N SER A 609 22.48 0.31 -2.72
CA SER A 609 22.97 1.69 -2.80
C SER A 609 21.97 2.68 -2.21
N VAL A 610 22.45 3.56 -1.34
CA VAL A 610 21.70 4.70 -0.80
C VAL A 610 22.19 5.96 -1.50
N LEU A 611 21.45 6.41 -2.52
CA LEU A 611 21.80 7.60 -3.30
C LEU A 611 21.09 8.83 -2.71
N ALA A 612 21.84 9.66 -2.01
CA ALA A 612 21.33 10.83 -1.30
C ALA A 612 22.30 12.01 -1.37
N LYS A 613 21.85 13.20 -0.97
CA LYS A 613 22.77 14.33 -0.77
C LYS A 613 23.67 14.08 0.45
N ALA A 614 24.93 14.51 0.38
CA ALA A 614 25.79 14.58 1.55
C ALA A 614 25.16 15.45 2.65
N ASN A 615 25.36 15.09 3.92
CA ASN A 615 24.85 15.81 5.10
C ASN A 615 23.32 16.02 5.13
N SER A 616 22.55 15.23 4.38
CA SER A 616 21.10 15.37 4.24
C SER A 616 20.30 14.64 5.31
N ARG A 617 19.00 14.98 5.40
CA ARG A 617 18.06 14.31 6.33
C ARG A 617 17.80 12.87 5.89
N GLU A 618 17.89 12.57 4.60
CA GLU A 618 17.82 11.23 4.03
C GLU A 618 18.95 10.34 4.59
N VAL A 619 20.21 10.80 4.58
CA VAL A 619 21.36 10.04 5.13
C VAL A 619 21.21 9.84 6.63
N ALA A 620 20.90 10.91 7.38
CA ALA A 620 20.71 10.82 8.83
C ALA A 620 19.54 9.91 9.23
N ARG A 621 18.50 9.79 8.39
CA ARG A 621 17.39 8.85 8.59
C ARG A 621 17.79 7.42 8.29
N GLU A 622 18.56 7.19 7.23
CA GLU A 622 19.00 5.84 6.87
C GLU A 622 19.91 5.23 7.95
N LEU A 623 20.84 6.02 8.52
CA LEU A 623 21.65 5.60 9.67
C LEU A 623 20.79 5.30 10.90
N LEU A 624 19.86 6.21 11.26
CA LEU A 624 18.92 5.98 12.36
C LEU A 624 18.00 4.75 12.13
N ASN A 625 17.74 4.39 10.87
CA ASN A 625 16.99 3.18 10.52
C ASN A 625 17.85 1.91 10.71
N GLU A 626 19.18 1.96 10.55
CA GLU A 626 20.09 0.86 10.88
C GLU A 626 20.10 0.61 12.40
N ASP A 627 20.25 1.66 13.21
CA ASP A 627 20.17 1.58 14.68
C ASP A 627 18.84 0.94 15.13
N ARG A 628 17.74 1.32 14.47
CA ARG A 628 16.40 0.78 14.75
C ARG A 628 16.22 -0.69 14.37
N VAL A 629 16.90 -1.17 13.32
CA VAL A 629 16.89 -2.60 12.99
C VAL A 629 17.56 -3.41 14.11
N GLU A 630 18.64 -2.90 14.71
CA GLU A 630 19.28 -3.58 15.84
C GLU A 630 18.46 -3.47 17.14
N LEU A 631 17.86 -2.29 17.39
CA LEU A 631 16.92 -2.07 18.48
C LEU A 631 15.71 -3.02 18.41
N MET A 632 15.17 -3.23 17.19
CA MET A 632 14.09 -4.17 16.91
C MET A 632 14.47 -5.62 17.26
N LYS A 633 15.64 -6.10 16.83
CA LYS A 633 16.11 -7.46 17.16
C LYS A 633 16.19 -7.67 18.67
N ARG A 634 16.80 -6.73 19.38
CA ARG A 634 16.95 -6.77 20.84
C ARG A 634 15.60 -6.75 21.55
N ALA A 635 14.64 -5.95 21.06
CA ALA A 635 13.28 -5.91 21.60
C ALA A 635 12.54 -7.25 21.37
N ILE A 636 12.67 -7.86 20.19
CA ILE A 636 12.11 -9.18 19.89
C ILE A 636 12.71 -10.26 20.82
N GLN A 637 14.03 -10.28 20.99
CA GLN A 637 14.71 -11.21 21.90
C GLN A 637 14.24 -11.07 23.35
N ALA A 638 14.06 -9.83 23.83
CA ALA A 638 13.55 -9.57 25.17
C ALA A 638 12.09 -10.03 25.35
N VAL A 639 11.23 -9.85 24.35
CA VAL A 639 9.85 -10.37 24.36
C VAL A 639 9.81 -11.90 24.24
N GLN A 640 10.72 -12.51 23.48
CA GLN A 640 10.86 -13.98 23.41
C GLN A 640 11.36 -14.61 24.71
N ALA A 641 12.12 -13.87 25.51
CA ALA A 641 12.63 -14.29 26.82
C ALA A 641 11.73 -13.88 28.01
N MET A 642 10.64 -13.17 27.76
CA MET A 642 9.71 -12.69 28.79
C MET A 642 9.00 -13.88 29.47
N PRO A 643 8.84 -13.89 30.81
CA PRO A 643 8.08 -14.90 31.51
C PRO A 643 6.65 -15.01 30.98
N GLU A 644 6.17 -16.22 30.71
CA GLU A 644 4.89 -16.45 30.03
C GLU A 644 3.69 -15.80 30.75
N GLN A 645 3.72 -15.76 32.08
CA GLN A 645 2.70 -15.08 32.90
C GLN A 645 2.71 -13.55 32.72
N GLU A 646 3.88 -12.94 32.65
CA GLU A 646 4.06 -11.50 32.44
C GLU A 646 3.60 -11.10 31.04
N TYR A 647 4.04 -11.86 30.03
CA TYR A 647 3.61 -11.69 28.64
C TYR A 647 2.09 -11.81 28.51
N ASN A 648 1.49 -12.90 29.00
CA ASN A 648 0.04 -13.11 28.96
C ASN A 648 -0.73 -12.01 29.70
N GLN A 649 -0.19 -11.46 30.80
CA GLN A 649 -0.81 -10.35 31.51
C GLN A 649 -0.76 -9.06 30.66
N LYS A 650 0.39 -8.73 30.07
CA LYS A 650 0.57 -7.49 29.29
C LYS A 650 -0.18 -7.51 27.97
N ILE A 651 -0.23 -8.66 27.27
CA ILE A 651 -1.05 -8.84 26.06
C ILE A 651 -2.54 -8.59 26.37
N ARG A 652 -3.08 -9.17 27.46
CA ARG A 652 -4.48 -8.98 27.87
C ARG A 652 -4.78 -7.53 28.30
N GLU A 653 -3.82 -6.82 28.86
CA GLU A 653 -3.93 -5.39 29.17
C GLU A 653 -4.08 -4.58 27.87
N LEU A 654 -3.12 -4.73 26.94
CA LEU A 654 -3.07 -4.00 25.67
C LEU A 654 -4.31 -4.28 24.80
N GLN A 655 -4.79 -5.53 24.75
CA GLN A 655 -6.01 -5.90 24.02
C GLN A 655 -7.26 -5.18 24.55
N ARG A 656 -7.43 -5.10 25.88
CA ARG A 656 -8.55 -4.37 26.50
C ARG A 656 -8.47 -2.87 26.21
N VAL A 657 -7.28 -2.28 26.30
CA VAL A 657 -7.04 -0.86 25.99
C VAL A 657 -7.35 -0.58 24.52
N ALA A 658 -6.93 -1.45 23.59
CA ALA A 658 -7.19 -1.30 22.16
C ALA A 658 -8.69 -1.32 21.83
N VAL A 659 -9.45 -2.28 22.38
CA VAL A 659 -10.91 -2.38 22.16
C VAL A 659 -11.66 -1.22 22.82
N ALA A 660 -11.32 -0.82 24.05
CA ALA A 660 -11.94 0.33 24.71
C ALA A 660 -11.67 1.64 23.96
N SER A 661 -10.42 1.86 23.51
CA SER A 661 -10.03 3.01 22.69
C SER A 661 -10.79 3.07 21.36
N TRP A 662 -11.01 1.91 20.70
CA TRP A 662 -11.83 1.83 19.49
C TRP A 662 -13.30 2.19 19.75
N LEU A 663 -13.90 1.68 20.84
CA LEU A 663 -15.29 1.99 21.22
C LEU A 663 -15.49 3.49 21.48
N MET A 664 -14.59 4.11 22.27
CA MET A 664 -14.61 5.56 22.51
C MET A 664 -14.43 6.36 21.21
N LYS A 665 -13.59 5.88 20.29
CA LYS A 665 -13.32 6.51 19.00
C LYS A 665 -14.55 6.51 18.09
N GLU A 666 -15.23 5.38 17.91
CA GLU A 666 -16.43 5.34 17.07
C GLU A 666 -17.65 6.00 17.74
N ALA A 667 -17.77 5.98 19.09
CA ALA A 667 -18.77 6.77 19.81
C ALA A 667 -18.62 8.29 19.55
N ARG A 668 -17.41 8.83 19.74
CA ARG A 668 -17.08 10.24 19.46
C ARG A 668 -17.25 10.62 17.98
N ILE A 669 -17.10 9.65 17.08
CA ILE A 669 -17.39 9.83 15.66
C ILE A 669 -18.90 9.92 15.44
N SER A 670 -19.71 9.05 16.07
CA SER A 670 -21.18 9.06 15.95
C SER A 670 -21.79 10.34 16.50
N GLU A 671 -21.36 10.77 17.69
CA GLU A 671 -21.70 12.07 18.29
C GLU A 671 -21.43 13.22 17.29
N ARG A 672 -20.23 13.25 16.68
CA ARG A 672 -19.89 14.27 15.68
C ARG A 672 -20.71 14.16 14.38
N ARG A 673 -21.21 12.98 14.00
CA ARG A 673 -22.15 12.86 12.86
C ARG A 673 -23.49 13.53 13.15
N GLN A 674 -23.95 13.45 14.40
CA GLN A 674 -25.27 13.90 14.85
C GLN A 674 -25.30 15.38 15.30
N LEU A 675 -24.16 16.07 15.26
CA LEU A 675 -24.00 17.45 15.74
C LEU A 675 -24.85 18.48 14.97
N HIS A 676 -25.18 18.21 13.71
CA HIS A 676 -25.93 19.11 12.84
C HIS A 676 -26.94 18.34 11.99
N ASP A 677 -28.11 18.95 11.80
CA ASP A 677 -29.11 18.47 10.85
C ASP A 677 -28.57 18.59 9.40
N PRO A 678 -28.70 17.55 8.55
CA PRO A 678 -28.32 17.63 7.14
C PRO A 678 -28.95 18.78 6.35
N ASP A 679 -30.18 19.21 6.67
CA ASP A 679 -30.82 20.39 6.06
C ASP A 679 -30.17 21.71 6.50
N ALA A 680 -29.54 21.75 7.68
CA ALA A 680 -28.81 22.92 8.16
C ALA A 680 -27.37 23.03 7.61
N VAL A 681 -26.90 22.02 6.86
CA VAL A 681 -25.56 22.01 6.23
C VAL A 681 -25.66 22.39 4.76
N ARG A 682 -24.78 23.29 4.30
CA ARG A 682 -24.73 23.74 2.88
C ARG A 682 -23.36 23.48 2.25
N LEU A 683 -23.37 23.09 0.98
CA LEU A 683 -22.17 22.96 0.16
C LEU A 683 -22.02 24.17 -0.77
N TYR A 684 -20.80 24.71 -0.82
CA TYR A 684 -20.40 25.83 -1.66
C TYR A 684 -19.26 25.42 -2.60
N CYS A 685 -19.28 25.88 -3.85
CA CYS A 685 -18.19 25.61 -4.78
C CYS A 685 -16.89 26.30 -4.35
N VAL A 686 -15.79 25.54 -4.18
CA VAL A 686 -14.50 26.03 -3.64
C VAL A 686 -13.86 27.19 -4.44
N ASN A 687 -14.26 27.38 -5.70
CA ASN A 687 -13.71 28.40 -6.59
C ASN A 687 -14.51 29.71 -6.67
N CYS A 688 -15.84 29.66 -6.50
CA CYS A 688 -16.73 30.83 -6.68
C CYS A 688 -17.65 31.09 -5.48
N ASN A 689 -17.67 30.22 -4.47
CA ASN A 689 -18.54 30.31 -3.29
C ASN A 689 -20.04 30.49 -3.63
N MET A 690 -20.47 30.01 -4.81
CA MET A 690 -21.88 29.75 -5.12
C MET A 690 -22.35 28.56 -4.27
N ALA A 691 -23.49 28.68 -3.60
CA ALA A 691 -24.16 27.56 -2.94
C ALA A 691 -24.70 26.58 -4.00
N VAL A 692 -24.58 25.27 -3.76
CA VAL A 692 -24.88 24.25 -4.78
C VAL A 692 -25.91 23.23 -4.35
N CYS A 693 -25.92 22.85 -3.05
CA CYS A 693 -26.85 21.90 -2.48
C CYS A 693 -26.79 21.94 -0.94
N HIS A 694 -27.77 21.29 -0.29
CA HIS A 694 -27.77 21.01 1.13
C HIS A 694 -27.11 19.65 1.44
N GLY A 695 -26.87 19.36 2.72
CA GLY A 695 -26.39 18.05 3.18
C GLY A 695 -27.47 16.96 3.06
N SER A 696 -28.74 17.34 3.18
CA SER A 696 -29.92 16.50 2.98
C SER A 696 -30.11 16.03 1.53
N ASP A 697 -29.49 16.67 0.54
CA ASP A 697 -29.44 16.19 -0.85
C ASP A 697 -28.45 15.02 -1.05
N ILE A 698 -27.57 14.75 -0.08
CA ILE A 698 -26.46 13.78 -0.24
C ILE A 698 -26.82 12.39 0.25
N ARG A 699 -26.56 11.36 -0.57
CA ARG A 699 -26.65 9.94 -0.21
C ARG A 699 -25.30 9.25 -0.45
N THR A 700 -25.11 8.09 0.17
CA THR A 700 -23.92 7.26 -0.06
C THR A 700 -24.28 5.96 -0.80
N VAL A 701 -23.58 5.72 -1.92
CA VAL A 701 -23.57 4.45 -2.65
C VAL A 701 -22.30 3.68 -2.27
N GLU A 702 -22.41 2.37 -2.02
CA GLU A 702 -21.34 1.48 -1.53
C GLU A 702 -20.62 2.00 -0.26
N GLY A 703 -21.28 2.85 0.53
CA GLY A 703 -20.67 3.52 1.69
C GLY A 703 -19.54 4.51 1.37
N MET A 704 -19.17 4.69 0.10
CA MET A 704 -18.00 5.46 -0.35
C MET A 704 -18.35 6.64 -1.26
N HIS A 705 -19.32 6.48 -2.15
CA HIS A 705 -19.63 7.45 -3.20
C HIS A 705 -20.73 8.40 -2.74
N HIS A 706 -20.35 9.62 -2.36
CA HIS A 706 -21.26 10.71 -2.03
C HIS A 706 -21.90 11.25 -3.31
N VAL A 707 -23.18 10.91 -3.54
CA VAL A 707 -23.99 11.36 -4.68
C VAL A 707 -25.02 12.38 -4.23
N ASN A 708 -25.31 13.37 -5.06
CA ASN A 708 -26.48 14.25 -4.89
C ASN A 708 -27.68 13.62 -5.61
N VAL A 709 -28.83 13.52 -4.93
CA VAL A 709 -30.06 12.88 -5.46
C VAL A 709 -31.18 13.87 -5.82
N ASN A 710 -30.91 15.18 -5.74
CA ASN A 710 -31.89 16.22 -6.02
C ASN A 710 -32.05 16.43 -7.54
N PRO A 711 -33.28 16.35 -8.10
CA PRO A 711 -33.51 16.44 -9.55
C PRO A 711 -33.23 17.84 -10.13
N GLU A 712 -33.15 18.89 -9.31
CA GLU A 712 -32.82 20.26 -9.72
C GLU A 712 -31.32 20.53 -9.72
N PHE A 713 -30.51 19.69 -9.05
CA PHE A 713 -29.05 19.87 -8.98
C PHE A 713 -28.37 19.90 -10.37
N ARG A 714 -29.01 19.33 -11.40
CA ARG A 714 -28.63 19.42 -12.82
C ARG A 714 -28.52 20.84 -13.39
N LEU A 715 -29.05 21.86 -12.70
CA LEU A 715 -28.90 23.27 -13.08
C LEU A 715 -27.54 23.84 -12.65
N TYR A 716 -26.96 23.31 -11.57
CA TYR A 716 -25.76 23.85 -10.91
C TYR A 716 -24.45 23.31 -11.50
N TYR A 717 -24.48 22.15 -12.17
CA TYR A 717 -23.32 21.57 -12.85
C TYR A 717 -23.52 21.46 -14.36
N ARG A 718 -22.40 21.55 -15.10
CA ARG A 718 -22.30 21.23 -16.52
C ARG A 718 -21.40 20.01 -16.73
N VAL A 719 -21.67 19.23 -17.76
CA VAL A 719 -20.76 18.16 -18.22
C VAL A 719 -19.52 18.81 -18.83
N SER A 720 -18.33 18.35 -18.43
CA SER A 720 -17.04 18.96 -18.78
C SER A 720 -16.07 18.03 -19.53
N SER A 721 -16.49 16.81 -19.87
CA SER A 721 -15.74 15.87 -20.71
C SER A 721 -16.67 14.91 -21.45
N GLY A 722 -16.13 14.13 -22.39
CA GLY A 722 -16.79 12.88 -22.80
C GLY A 722 -16.86 11.86 -21.66
N LYS A 723 -17.53 10.73 -21.90
CA LYS A 723 -17.67 9.63 -20.94
C LYS A 723 -16.28 9.14 -20.49
N ILE A 724 -16.06 9.11 -19.18
CA ILE A 724 -14.82 8.60 -18.57
C ILE A 724 -14.80 7.08 -18.77
N GLN A 725 -13.66 6.54 -19.18
CA GLN A 725 -13.42 5.10 -19.18
C GLN A 725 -12.49 4.75 -18.02
N PHE A 726 -12.92 3.79 -17.20
CA PHE A 726 -12.05 3.09 -16.26
C PHE A 726 -11.76 1.69 -16.81
N GLN A 727 -10.55 1.17 -16.58
CA GLN A 727 -10.22 -0.21 -16.95
C GLN A 727 -10.94 -1.25 -16.06
N ARG A 728 -11.36 -0.85 -14.86
CA ARG A 728 -12.17 -1.64 -13.91
C ARG A 728 -13.66 -1.29 -14.05
N THR A 729 -14.50 -2.28 -14.29
CA THR A 729 -15.97 -2.21 -14.21
C THR A 729 -16.44 -2.34 -12.76
N PHE A 730 -17.68 -1.95 -12.45
CA PHE A 730 -18.31 -2.17 -11.13
C PHE A 730 -19.64 -2.92 -11.31
N ARG A 731 -20.10 -3.63 -10.27
CA ARG A 731 -21.29 -4.51 -10.31
C ARG A 731 -22.57 -3.79 -10.71
N ASP A 732 -22.82 -2.63 -10.11
CA ASP A 732 -24.09 -1.90 -10.23
C ASP A 732 -24.00 -0.57 -10.99
N TRP A 733 -22.79 -0.13 -11.36
CA TRP A 733 -22.58 1.15 -12.03
C TRP A 733 -21.40 1.20 -12.99
N GLU A 734 -21.47 2.15 -13.92
CA GLU A 734 -20.34 2.57 -14.75
C GLU A 734 -20.12 4.09 -14.65
N PRO A 735 -18.90 4.59 -14.90
CA PRO A 735 -18.66 6.03 -14.97
C PRO A 735 -19.38 6.69 -16.16
N GLY A 736 -20.00 7.84 -15.92
CA GLY A 736 -20.45 8.77 -16.94
C GLY A 736 -19.38 9.82 -17.25
N CYS A 737 -19.76 11.09 -17.42
CA CYS A 737 -18.84 12.17 -17.78
C CYS A 737 -18.29 12.90 -16.53
N ARG A 738 -17.26 13.75 -16.69
CA ARG A 738 -16.87 14.71 -15.62
C ARG A 738 -17.94 15.79 -15.47
N ILE A 739 -18.10 16.28 -14.23
CA ILE A 739 -18.99 17.40 -13.92
C ILE A 739 -18.20 18.56 -13.31
N ALA A 740 -18.57 19.77 -13.70
CA ALA A 740 -17.96 21.01 -13.23
C ALA A 740 -19.03 22.08 -12.93
N CYS A 741 -18.69 23.07 -12.10
CA CYS A 741 -19.55 24.21 -11.82
C CYS A 741 -20.04 24.91 -13.10
N SER A 742 -21.36 25.07 -13.25
CA SER A 742 -21.94 25.82 -14.39
C SER A 742 -21.39 27.25 -14.48
N ALA A 743 -21.18 27.91 -13.33
CA ALA A 743 -20.84 29.32 -13.22
C ALA A 743 -19.33 29.65 -13.19
N CYS A 744 -18.43 28.66 -13.06
CA CYS A 744 -16.98 28.95 -13.05
C CYS A 744 -16.06 27.78 -13.48
N SER A 745 -16.60 26.75 -14.12
CA SER A 745 -15.85 25.62 -14.71
C SER A 745 -14.99 24.78 -13.74
N GLN A 746 -15.05 25.03 -12.43
CA GLN A 746 -14.36 24.25 -11.39
C GLN A 746 -14.84 22.79 -11.41
N ASP A 747 -13.91 21.85 -11.63
CA ASP A 747 -14.10 20.40 -11.45
C ASP A 747 -14.81 20.11 -10.12
N TRP A 748 -15.88 19.33 -10.16
CA TRP A 748 -16.66 18.93 -8.98
C TRP A 748 -16.60 17.41 -8.75
N GLY A 749 -16.55 16.61 -9.81
CA GLY A 749 -16.51 15.15 -9.73
C GLY A 749 -16.87 14.49 -11.06
N MET A 750 -17.71 13.45 -11.00
CA MET A 750 -18.17 12.73 -12.18
C MET A 750 -19.59 12.18 -12.02
N GLU A 751 -20.23 11.86 -13.12
CA GLU A 751 -21.49 11.13 -13.14
C GLU A 751 -21.26 9.63 -12.85
N MET A 752 -22.18 9.04 -12.10
CA MET A 752 -22.36 7.60 -11.93
C MET A 752 -23.60 7.19 -12.73
N LEU A 753 -23.47 6.23 -13.63
CA LEU A 753 -24.62 5.57 -14.26
C LEU A 753 -24.91 4.33 -13.42
N TYR A 754 -25.77 4.49 -12.39
CA TYR A 754 -26.13 3.44 -11.44
C TYR A 754 -27.40 2.73 -11.93
N ARG A 755 -27.26 1.50 -12.41
CA ARG A 755 -28.32 0.72 -13.07
C ARG A 755 -29.01 1.48 -14.22
N GLN A 756 -30.14 2.16 -13.95
CA GLN A 756 -30.91 2.93 -14.92
C GLN A 756 -30.92 4.46 -14.64
N VAL A 757 -30.29 4.92 -13.55
CA VAL A 757 -30.30 6.33 -13.14
C VAL A 757 -28.90 6.95 -13.22
N LYS A 758 -28.85 8.25 -13.57
CA LYS A 758 -27.60 9.03 -13.63
C LYS A 758 -27.47 9.93 -12.41
N LEU A 759 -26.50 9.66 -11.55
CA LEU A 759 -26.30 10.33 -10.27
C LEU A 759 -24.95 11.08 -10.23
N PRO A 760 -24.89 12.38 -9.95
CA PRO A 760 -23.64 13.14 -9.85
C PRO A 760 -22.90 12.82 -8.53
N ILE A 761 -21.70 12.24 -8.63
CA ILE A 761 -20.78 12.03 -7.50
C ILE A 761 -20.02 13.33 -7.21
N LEU A 762 -20.07 13.80 -5.96
CA LEU A 762 -19.38 15.01 -5.52
C LEU A 762 -18.05 14.68 -4.82
N CYS A 763 -16.92 15.11 -5.41
CA CYS A 763 -15.62 15.02 -4.74
C CYS A 763 -15.48 16.15 -3.71
N ILE A 764 -15.66 15.85 -2.43
CA ILE A 764 -15.77 16.85 -1.35
C ILE A 764 -14.60 17.87 -1.28
N LYS A 765 -13.40 17.51 -1.74
CA LYS A 765 -12.23 18.40 -1.95
C LYS A 765 -12.52 19.65 -2.80
N ASN A 766 -13.56 19.62 -3.64
CA ASN A 766 -13.95 20.66 -4.57
C ASN A 766 -15.02 21.60 -3.97
N PHE A 767 -15.34 21.44 -2.69
CA PHE A 767 -16.37 22.19 -1.97
C PHE A 767 -15.88 22.74 -0.63
N VAL A 768 -16.51 23.84 -0.21
CA VAL A 768 -16.48 24.35 1.16
C VAL A 768 -17.82 23.97 1.80
N VAL A 769 -17.78 23.39 2.99
CA VAL A 769 -18.97 22.99 3.76
C VAL A 769 -19.24 24.03 4.83
N GLU A 770 -20.48 24.48 4.92
CA GLU A 770 -20.98 25.43 5.90
C GLU A 770 -21.99 24.72 6.81
N THR A 771 -21.86 24.96 8.10
CA THR A 771 -22.74 24.45 9.15
C THR A 771 -23.20 25.64 10.02
N PRO A 772 -24.18 25.46 10.93
CA PRO A 772 -24.57 26.53 11.86
C PRO A 772 -23.44 27.06 12.77
N ALA A 773 -22.34 26.31 12.92
CA ALA A 773 -21.21 26.69 13.77
C ALA A 773 -19.99 27.25 13.01
N GLU A 774 -19.77 26.81 11.75
CA GLU A 774 -18.51 27.06 11.05
C GLU A 774 -18.59 26.82 9.53
N LYS A 775 -17.68 27.46 8.79
CA LYS A 775 -17.44 27.24 7.36
C LYS A 775 -16.03 26.66 7.14
N ARG A 776 -15.91 25.45 6.58
CA ARG A 776 -14.65 24.71 6.43
C ARG A 776 -14.45 24.14 5.03
N SER A 777 -13.23 24.25 4.51
CA SER A 777 -12.74 23.47 3.37
C SER A 777 -12.29 22.10 3.87
N THR A 778 -12.43 21.03 3.07
CA THR A 778 -12.20 19.67 3.59
C THR A 778 -10.73 19.28 3.76
N GLY A 779 -9.83 20.26 3.82
CA GLY A 779 -8.41 20.07 4.12
C GLY A 779 -8.00 20.51 5.52
N SER A 780 -8.87 21.17 6.29
CA SER A 780 -8.61 21.61 7.68
C SER A 780 -8.99 20.55 8.73
N VAL A 781 -9.53 19.39 8.31
CA VAL A 781 -9.89 18.27 9.19
C VAL A 781 -9.31 16.95 8.65
N GLN A 782 -9.00 16.00 9.53
CA GLN A 782 -8.68 14.62 9.14
C GLN A 782 -9.76 14.08 8.19
N LYS A 783 -9.34 13.40 7.10
CA LYS A 783 -10.17 12.90 5.97
C LYS A 783 -11.44 12.11 6.35
N ARG A 784 -11.61 11.71 7.61
CA ARG A 784 -12.76 10.93 8.10
C ARG A 784 -13.93 11.78 8.61
N THR A 785 -13.76 13.07 8.89
CA THR A 785 -14.82 13.85 9.58
C THR A 785 -15.96 14.25 8.64
N ILE A 786 -15.69 15.03 7.57
CA ILE A 786 -16.75 15.65 6.77
C ILE A 786 -17.51 14.62 5.90
N HIS A 787 -16.82 13.58 5.39
CA HIS A 787 -17.45 12.44 4.72
C HIS A 787 -18.47 11.66 5.58
N ARG A 788 -18.50 11.88 6.91
CA ARG A 788 -19.34 11.13 7.85
C ARG A 788 -20.56 11.90 8.36
N ALA A 789 -20.60 13.24 8.27
CA ALA A 789 -21.78 14.03 8.65
C ALA A 789 -22.84 14.12 7.53
N LEU A 790 -22.43 13.99 6.26
CA LEU A 790 -23.28 14.13 5.07
C LEU A 790 -23.98 12.81 4.65
N SER A 791 -24.29 11.91 5.58
CA SER A 791 -24.79 10.56 5.24
C SER A 791 -25.88 10.07 6.21
N GLY A 792 -27.09 10.61 6.06
CA GLY A 792 -28.26 10.21 6.86
C GLY A 792 -28.97 8.92 6.38
N SER A 793 -28.73 8.45 5.16
CA SER A 793 -29.32 7.21 4.64
C SER A 793 -28.53 6.58 3.48
N HIS A 794 -28.56 5.25 3.41
CA HIS A 794 -28.15 4.45 2.25
C HIS A 794 -29.33 4.26 1.29
N MET A 795 -29.07 4.29 -0.01
CA MET A 795 -30.03 3.80 -1.00
C MET A 795 -29.96 2.27 -1.02
N LYS A 796 -31.00 1.60 -0.50
CA LYS A 796 -31.15 0.13 -0.59
C LYS A 796 -31.90 -0.24 -1.86
N GLY A 797 -31.40 -1.22 -2.61
CA GLY A 797 -32.00 -1.67 -3.86
C GLY A 797 -33.27 -2.50 -3.68
N ARG A 798 -34.41 -1.85 -3.46
CA ARG A 798 -35.75 -2.41 -3.71
C ARG A 798 -36.47 -1.50 -4.73
N GLY A 799 -37.33 -2.10 -5.55
CA GLY A 799 -37.76 -1.49 -6.81
C GLY A 799 -38.59 -0.23 -6.67
N PHE A 800 -38.29 0.78 -7.49
CA PHE A 800 -39.28 1.78 -7.88
C PHE A 800 -40.25 1.12 -8.86
N LEU A 801 -41.44 0.79 -8.37
CA LEU A 801 -42.65 0.73 -9.18
C LEU A 801 -43.43 2.02 -8.91
N ASP A 802 -44.08 2.56 -9.93
CA ASP A 802 -44.92 3.75 -9.80
C ASP A 802 -46.08 3.53 -8.80
N PRO A 803 -46.54 4.62 -8.18
CA PRO A 803 -47.96 4.90 -8.34
C PRO A 803 -48.26 6.37 -8.67
N TRP A 804 -48.68 6.61 -9.92
CA TRP A 804 -49.55 7.73 -10.25
C TRP A 804 -51.01 7.23 -10.25
N THR A 805 -51.77 7.48 -9.18
CA THR A 805 -53.24 7.64 -9.18
C THR A 805 -53.76 7.91 -7.76
N GLU A 806 -54.69 8.87 -7.63
CA GLU A 806 -55.65 9.04 -6.52
C GLU A 806 -55.07 9.35 -5.11
N GLY A 807 -55.78 10.03 -4.19
CA GLY A 807 -57.05 10.74 -4.31
C GLY A 807 -57.62 11.09 -2.92
N HIS A 808 -57.98 12.37 -2.68
CA HIS A 808 -58.75 12.93 -1.53
C HIS A 808 -58.92 12.08 -0.23
N GLY A 809 -58.32 12.50 0.89
CA GLY A 809 -58.60 11.91 2.21
C GLY A 809 -58.21 12.79 3.41
N SER A 810 -59.19 13.09 4.27
CA SER A 810 -59.11 13.96 5.45
C SER A 810 -58.28 13.44 6.63
N LEU A 811 -57.63 14.37 7.34
CA LEU A 811 -57.55 14.52 8.82
C LEU A 811 -57.86 13.28 9.70
N LEU A 812 -56.93 12.86 10.57
CA LEU A 812 -57.05 12.91 12.06
C LEU A 812 -55.86 12.26 12.82
N SER A 813 -55.80 12.55 14.13
CA SER A 813 -55.08 11.88 15.26
C SER A 813 -54.32 10.57 14.95
N SER A 814 -52.99 10.44 15.16
CA SER A 814 -52.20 10.46 16.41
C SER A 814 -52.21 9.16 17.25
N SER A 815 -51.15 8.99 18.07
CA SER A 815 -50.94 7.99 19.14
C SER A 815 -50.48 6.57 18.74
N LEU A 816 -49.31 6.17 19.29
CA LEU A 816 -48.88 4.82 19.75
C LEU A 816 -48.93 3.65 18.72
N VAL A 817 -47.90 2.78 18.60
CA VAL A 817 -46.76 2.46 19.49
C VAL A 817 -45.43 2.57 18.74
#